data_AF-A0A3Q1IX00-F1
#
_entry.id   AF-A0A3Q1IX00-F1
#
_cell.length_a   1.000
_cell.length_b   1.000
_cell.length_c   1.000
_cell.angle_alpha   90.00
_cell.angle_beta   90.00
_cell.angle_gamma   90.00
#
_symmetry.space_group_name_H-M   'P 1'
#
loop_
_entity.id
_entity.type
_entity.pdbx_description
1 polymer ?
#
loop_
_entity_poly.entity_id
_entity_poly.type
_entity_poly.pdbx_seq_one_letter_code
_entity_poly.pdbx_strand_id
1 'polypeptide(L)'
;MDDIPEINRGILLLFFYVYQQHKTCILCCQCVLQPSRNAILDETRRWKFPIPFILTDSLELNAKGVILQAFEEYRLRSCVDFKPYEGESTYISFTKLSGCWSYVGDDKKGQNVSIGERCDNKAIVEHELLHALGFYHEQSRADRDDYVKIWWDQIEEGKEHNFNKYEDDFITDLNTPYDYESIMHYRPLSFNKNESIPTITATIPFFNDVIGQRLDFSAVDITRLNRMYDCANTHTLLDQCSFELNNICGMIQNEDDNADWVQMLSSPADTDHTLSGRCRDSGYFMKFDTSSGVVGSSALLESRILYPKRHEQCLNFFYKMTGAAGDKLVIWVRTDDGTGTVHNVKKIHTITGDGDKAWKIAHVTLKVSEKFRYFFQGIRGSSNSSGAILIDDITLTETICPSAVWQIHNFTSLLATTPNGTPLTSECFYNPEGYSFGISVYPNGRDDAYSDYVGMTMHLCSGENDAVMEWPAMNRQVTIVALDQDPDVKLRMSSTRSFTTATSGATWDDSCQCHRGTDFGWSTFISHQHLRRRSFLKNDDLIITADFNDLTHLIKTEVPVIPTNGNNDITDGKPMNMVKLRQDVPKHREARSANPCHPNPCFNGGVCVEGKGKATCRCVFVKCTVCSLLDYYFSKHGHNV
;
A
#
# COMPACT_ATOMS: atom_id res chain seq x y z
N MET A 1 2.23 29.62 71.18
CA MET A 1 3.30 28.66 71.47
C MET A 1 2.81 27.29 71.04
N ASP A 2 2.31 27.19 69.81
CA ASP A 2 3.05 27.16 68.50
C ASP A 2 3.22 25.66 68.16
N ASP A 3 2.87 25.07 67.03
CA ASP A 3 2.40 25.55 65.73
C ASP A 3 1.74 24.37 64.96
N ILE A 4 0.66 24.68 64.23
CA ILE A 4 0.25 24.18 62.90
C ILE A 4 0.02 22.66 62.68
N PRO A 5 -1.27 22.25 62.59
CA PRO A 5 -1.77 21.19 61.71
C PRO A 5 -2.41 21.78 60.43
N GLU A 6 -2.25 21.09 59.29
CA GLU A 6 -2.95 21.26 57.97
C GLU A 6 -2.02 21.40 56.75
N ILE A 7 -1.11 20.45 56.57
CA ILE A 7 -0.59 20.10 55.23
C ILE A 7 -1.10 18.69 54.95
N ASN A 8 -2.34 18.55 54.47
CA ASN A 8 -2.82 17.31 53.79
C ASN A 8 -4.24 17.40 53.17
N ARG A 9 -4.86 18.58 53.04
CA ARG A 9 -6.10 18.74 52.25
C ARG A 9 -5.94 19.53 50.94
N GLY A 10 -4.80 20.21 50.72
CA GLY A 10 -4.54 20.97 49.49
C GLY A 10 -3.98 20.16 48.32
N ILE A 11 -3.26 19.06 48.58
CA ILE A 11 -2.63 18.25 47.52
C ILE A 11 -3.66 17.34 46.82
N LEU A 12 -4.73 16.94 47.50
CA LEU A 12 -5.81 16.14 46.90
C LEU A 12 -6.69 16.93 45.91
N LEU A 13 -6.80 18.26 46.07
CA LEU A 13 -7.57 19.12 45.15
C LEU A 13 -6.76 19.56 43.93
N LEU A 14 -5.42 19.64 44.04
CA LEU A 14 -4.53 19.89 42.90
C LEU A 14 -4.46 18.70 41.93
N PHE A 15 -4.53 17.46 42.42
CA PHE A 15 -4.55 16.28 41.53
C PHE A 15 -5.89 16.12 40.78
N PHE A 16 -7.03 16.50 41.38
CA PHE A 16 -8.31 16.48 40.68
C PHE A 16 -8.46 17.60 39.64
N TYR A 17 -7.85 18.78 39.87
CA TYR A 17 -7.92 19.90 38.92
C TYR A 17 -6.99 19.73 37.70
N VAL A 18 -5.83 19.08 37.87
CA VAL A 18 -4.91 18.77 36.77
C VAL A 18 -5.42 17.61 35.89
N TYR A 19 -6.24 16.70 36.44
CA TYR A 19 -6.79 15.56 35.70
C TYR A 19 -8.07 15.89 34.90
N GLN A 20 -8.75 17.00 35.18
CA GLN A 20 -9.97 17.42 34.46
C GLN A 20 -9.77 18.54 33.41
N GLN A 21 -8.60 19.19 33.33
CA GLN A 21 -8.33 20.22 32.32
C GLN A 21 -7.60 19.71 31.05
N HIS A 22 -7.23 18.44 30.96
CA HIS A 22 -6.71 17.84 29.72
C HIS A 22 -7.77 17.23 28.79
N LYS A 23 -9.05 17.47 29.07
CA LYS A 23 -10.18 17.02 28.23
C LYS A 23 -11.21 18.12 27.98
N THR A 24 -10.80 19.31 27.52
CA THR A 24 -11.62 20.27 26.74
C THR A 24 -10.86 21.56 26.55
N CYS A 25 -10.05 21.64 25.48
CA CYS A 25 -9.74 22.86 24.75
C CYS A 25 -8.86 22.53 23.53
N ILE A 26 -9.43 21.79 22.57
CA ILE A 26 -9.00 21.85 21.16
C ILE A 26 -10.25 22.20 20.36
N LEU A 27 -10.80 23.38 20.64
CA LEU A 27 -11.76 24.05 19.78
C LEU A 27 -11.47 25.55 19.89
N CYS A 28 -11.19 26.15 18.73
CA CYS A 28 -10.96 27.57 18.51
C CYS A 28 -9.65 28.17 19.05
N CYS A 29 -8.55 27.83 18.36
CA CYS A 29 -7.58 28.85 17.96
C CYS A 29 -7.08 28.52 16.54
N GLN A 30 -7.95 28.73 15.55
CA GLN A 30 -7.52 28.90 14.17
C GLN A 30 -6.74 30.23 14.07
N CYS A 31 -5.48 30.22 14.48
CA CYS A 31 -4.51 31.03 13.78
C CYS A 31 -4.30 30.34 12.43
N VAL A 32 -4.83 30.96 11.38
CA VAL A 32 -4.64 30.58 9.98
C VAL A 32 -3.15 30.68 9.65
N LEU A 33 -2.39 29.65 10.00
CA LEU A 33 -1.16 29.28 9.30
C LEU A 33 -1.64 28.41 8.16
N GLN A 34 -1.56 28.91 6.93
CA GLN A 34 -1.85 28.11 5.73
C GLN A 34 -0.65 27.20 5.43
N PRO A 35 -0.84 25.88 5.35
CA PRO A 35 0.15 24.96 4.78
C PRO A 35 -0.45 24.25 3.54
N SER A 36 0.29 24.28 2.44
CA SER A 36 -0.12 23.84 1.10
C SER A 36 1.09 23.32 0.29
N ARG A 37 0.94 22.21 -0.46
CA ARG A 37 1.12 21.95 -1.94
C ARG A 37 1.46 20.47 -2.40
N ASN A 38 0.59 19.76 -3.19
CA ASN A 38 0.80 18.66 -4.22
C ASN A 38 -0.47 17.95 -4.82
N ALA A 39 -1.70 18.45 -4.64
CA ALA A 39 -2.93 17.92 -5.22
C ALA A 39 -3.76 19.07 -5.79
N ILE A 40 -4.51 18.89 -6.88
CA ILE A 40 -5.25 20.01 -7.47
C ILE A 40 -6.25 20.63 -6.47
N LEU A 41 -6.21 21.95 -6.33
CA LEU A 41 -7.09 22.69 -5.42
C LEU A 41 -8.52 22.79 -5.94
N ASP A 42 -8.69 22.83 -7.26
CA ASP A 42 -10.00 22.97 -7.91
C ASP A 42 -10.86 21.71 -7.69
N GLU A 43 -11.81 21.81 -6.76
CA GLU A 43 -12.75 20.74 -6.44
C GLU A 43 -13.63 20.35 -7.62
N THR A 44 -13.83 21.27 -8.58
CA THR A 44 -14.61 20.94 -9.78
C THR A 44 -13.89 19.91 -10.63
N ARG A 45 -12.55 19.80 -10.57
CA ARG A 45 -11.77 18.80 -11.31
C ARG A 45 -11.58 17.48 -10.55
N ARG A 46 -12.31 17.27 -9.45
CA ARG A 46 -12.36 15.96 -8.78
C ARG A 46 -13.35 15.04 -9.48
N TRP A 47 -12.99 13.75 -9.52
CA TRP A 47 -13.87 12.70 -10.03
C TRP A 47 -15.00 12.41 -9.04
N LYS A 48 -16.14 11.93 -9.57
CA LYS A 48 -17.16 11.28 -8.76
C LYS A 48 -16.98 9.77 -8.88
N PHE A 49 -17.08 9.06 -7.76
CA PHE A 49 -16.91 7.61 -7.73
C PHE A 49 -18.27 6.88 -7.84
N PRO A 50 -18.29 5.69 -8.47
CA PRO A 50 -17.17 5.04 -9.17
C PRO A 50 -16.83 5.73 -10.51
N ILE A 51 -15.54 5.76 -10.88
CA ILE A 51 -15.03 6.34 -12.13
C ILE A 51 -15.40 5.42 -13.31
N PRO A 52 -16.13 5.91 -14.32
CA PRO A 52 -16.41 5.13 -15.53
C PRO A 52 -15.13 4.95 -16.36
N PHE A 53 -14.85 3.73 -16.82
CA PHE A 53 -13.68 3.45 -17.65
C PHE A 53 -14.00 2.63 -18.91
N ILE A 54 -13.15 2.81 -19.93
CA ILE A 54 -13.10 2.00 -21.15
C ILE A 54 -11.70 1.43 -21.28
N LEU A 55 -11.59 0.12 -21.50
CA LEU A 55 -10.36 -0.53 -21.95
C LEU A 55 -10.45 -0.70 -23.47
N THR A 56 -9.76 0.15 -24.24
CA THR A 56 -9.81 0.06 -25.70
C THR A 56 -9.15 -1.21 -26.21
N ASP A 57 -9.52 -1.64 -27.41
CA ASP A 57 -8.94 -2.82 -28.07
C ASP A 57 -7.52 -2.58 -28.58
N SER A 58 -7.03 -1.34 -28.51
CA SER A 58 -5.63 -0.98 -28.81
C SER A 58 -4.64 -1.47 -27.75
N LEU A 59 -5.10 -1.70 -26.52
CA LEU A 59 -4.27 -2.14 -25.40
C LEU A 59 -3.80 -3.57 -25.60
N GLU A 60 -2.57 -3.83 -25.16
CA GLU A 60 -2.09 -5.20 -25.02
C GLU A 60 -2.88 -5.94 -23.94
N LEU A 61 -3.05 -7.26 -24.11
CA LEU A 61 -3.84 -8.06 -23.18
C LEU A 61 -3.26 -8.02 -21.75
N ASN A 62 -1.93 -8.04 -21.63
CA ASN A 62 -1.25 -7.89 -20.35
C ASN A 62 -1.57 -6.54 -19.69
N ALA A 63 -1.55 -5.45 -20.46
CA ALA A 63 -1.87 -4.12 -19.96
C ALA A 63 -3.30 -4.05 -19.42
N LYS A 64 -4.29 -4.69 -20.08
CA LYS A 64 -5.67 -4.76 -19.57
C LYS A 64 -5.74 -5.45 -18.21
N GLY A 65 -5.06 -6.59 -18.05
CA GLY A 65 -4.98 -7.28 -16.76
C GLY A 65 -4.30 -6.43 -15.68
N VAL A 66 -3.17 -5.79 -16.01
CA VAL A 66 -2.43 -4.91 -15.08
C VAL A 66 -3.24 -3.69 -14.66
N ILE A 67 -4.06 -3.11 -15.56
CA ILE A 67 -4.96 -2.01 -15.20
C ILE A 67 -6.00 -2.46 -14.17
N LEU A 68 -6.58 -3.64 -14.34
CA LEU A 68 -7.51 -4.20 -13.36
C LEU A 68 -6.83 -4.53 -12.02
N GLN A 69 -5.57 -4.97 -12.04
CA GLN A 69 -4.77 -5.14 -10.82
C GLN A 69 -4.59 -3.81 -10.08
N ALA A 70 -4.26 -2.72 -10.79
CA ALA A 70 -4.15 -1.39 -10.17
C ALA A 70 -5.48 -0.92 -9.56
N PHE A 71 -6.63 -1.23 -10.18
CA PHE A 71 -7.93 -0.91 -9.59
C PHE A 71 -8.16 -1.59 -8.23
N GLU A 72 -7.72 -2.85 -8.06
CA GLU A 72 -7.83 -3.55 -6.78
C GLU A 72 -6.98 -2.90 -5.68
N GLU A 73 -5.82 -2.32 -6.03
CA GLU A 73 -4.97 -1.58 -5.09
C GLU A 73 -5.63 -0.29 -4.61
N TYR A 74 -6.27 0.46 -5.52
CA TYR A 74 -7.10 1.61 -5.16
C TYR A 74 -8.27 1.22 -4.24
N ARG A 75 -8.98 0.12 -4.55
CA ARG A 75 -10.09 -0.41 -3.74
C ARG A 75 -9.65 -0.86 -2.35
N LEU A 76 -8.42 -1.37 -2.22
CA LEU A 76 -7.85 -1.85 -0.97
C LEU A 76 -7.45 -0.70 -0.04
N ARG A 77 -6.88 0.38 -0.59
CA ARG A 77 -6.26 1.44 0.22
C ARG A 77 -7.06 2.74 0.29
N SER A 78 -8.11 2.87 -0.52
CA SER A 78 -8.93 4.09 -0.62
C SER A 78 -10.42 3.80 -0.89
N CYS A 79 -11.20 4.87 -0.97
CA CYS A 79 -12.59 4.85 -1.42
C CYS A 79 -12.75 5.04 -2.94
N VAL A 80 -11.65 5.15 -3.69
CA VAL A 80 -11.68 5.21 -5.16
C VAL A 80 -12.17 3.87 -5.69
N ASP A 81 -13.12 3.92 -6.62
CA ASP A 81 -13.64 2.76 -7.31
C ASP A 81 -13.85 3.06 -8.79
N PHE A 82 -13.94 2.00 -9.58
CA PHE A 82 -14.01 2.03 -11.04
C PHE A 82 -15.16 1.14 -11.51
N LYS A 83 -15.89 1.60 -12.53
CA LYS A 83 -16.94 0.80 -13.17
C LYS A 83 -16.83 0.86 -14.69
N PRO A 84 -17.26 -0.18 -15.43
CA PRO A 84 -17.35 -0.10 -16.88
C PRO A 84 -18.21 1.09 -17.32
N TYR A 85 -17.83 1.72 -18.43
CA TYR A 85 -18.58 2.81 -19.05
C TYR A 85 -19.94 2.35 -19.56
N GLU A 86 -20.99 3.09 -19.22
CA GLU A 86 -22.39 2.80 -19.58
C GLU A 86 -23.08 3.99 -20.28
N GLY A 87 -22.34 5.06 -20.60
CA GLY A 87 -22.86 6.26 -21.27
C GLY A 87 -22.65 7.57 -20.52
N GLU A 88 -21.76 7.59 -19.53
CA GLU A 88 -21.49 8.77 -18.70
C GLU A 88 -20.83 9.91 -19.49
N SER A 89 -21.10 11.16 -19.11
CA SER A 89 -20.52 12.31 -19.81
C SER A 89 -19.01 12.46 -19.57
N THR A 90 -18.49 11.91 -18.47
CA THR A 90 -17.06 11.90 -18.13
C THR A 90 -16.63 10.47 -17.83
N TYR A 91 -15.47 10.09 -18.33
CA TYR A 91 -14.91 8.74 -18.23
C TYR A 91 -13.42 8.74 -18.58
N ILE A 92 -12.72 7.70 -18.14
CA ILE A 92 -11.33 7.44 -18.51
C ILE A 92 -11.29 6.40 -19.63
N SER A 93 -10.61 6.72 -20.73
CA SER A 93 -10.32 5.78 -21.82
C SER A 93 -8.87 5.33 -21.75
N PHE A 94 -8.63 4.09 -21.31
CA PHE A 94 -7.30 3.50 -21.35
C PHE A 94 -6.97 3.09 -22.78
N THR A 95 -5.90 3.64 -23.33
CA THR A 95 -5.54 3.49 -24.76
C THR A 95 -4.03 3.30 -24.90
N LYS A 96 -3.61 2.50 -25.88
CA LYS A 96 -2.20 2.36 -26.23
C LYS A 96 -1.77 3.52 -27.13
N LEU A 97 -1.18 4.56 -26.54
CA LEU A 97 -0.55 5.66 -27.27
C LEU A 97 0.98 5.64 -27.03
N SER A 98 1.69 6.65 -27.53
CA SER A 98 3.13 6.77 -27.31
C SER A 98 3.40 7.22 -25.86
N GLY A 99 4.15 6.40 -25.12
CA GLY A 99 4.52 6.64 -23.73
C GLY A 99 3.42 6.35 -22.71
N CYS A 100 3.74 6.59 -21.44
CA CYS A 100 2.81 6.51 -20.31
C CYS A 100 2.47 7.95 -19.88
N TRP A 101 1.20 8.31 -19.85
CA TRP A 101 0.76 9.64 -19.41
C TRP A 101 -0.75 9.69 -19.13
N SER A 102 -1.16 10.66 -18.31
CA SER A 102 -2.55 11.01 -18.06
C SER A 102 -2.75 12.53 -17.98
N TYR A 103 -3.98 12.98 -18.24
CA TYR A 103 -4.43 14.30 -17.79
C TYR A 103 -4.47 14.37 -16.25
N VAL A 104 -4.36 15.57 -15.69
CA VAL A 104 -4.39 15.77 -14.24
C VAL A 104 -5.78 16.23 -13.78
N GLY A 105 -6.56 15.37 -13.14
CA GLY A 105 -7.95 15.63 -12.72
C GLY A 105 -9.00 15.28 -13.79
N ASP A 106 -10.28 15.52 -13.48
CA ASP A 106 -11.45 15.29 -14.35
C ASP A 106 -11.73 16.51 -15.24
N ASP A 107 -11.50 16.38 -16.54
CA ASP A 107 -11.80 17.42 -17.54
C ASP A 107 -13.29 17.55 -17.89
N LYS A 108 -14.19 16.80 -17.22
CA LYS A 108 -15.64 16.76 -17.45
C LYS A 108 -16.04 16.28 -18.84
N LYS A 109 -15.18 15.45 -19.43
CA LYS A 109 -15.36 14.81 -20.74
C LYS A 109 -14.62 13.48 -20.74
N GLY A 110 -14.81 12.68 -21.78
CA GLY A 110 -13.93 11.54 -22.05
C GLY A 110 -12.47 11.98 -22.17
N GLN A 111 -11.59 11.39 -21.36
CA GLN A 111 -10.15 11.69 -21.38
C GLN A 111 -9.32 10.41 -21.44
N ASN A 112 -8.19 10.48 -22.13
CA ASN A 112 -7.33 9.32 -22.33
C ASN A 112 -6.33 9.18 -21.18
N VAL A 113 -6.07 7.92 -20.80
CA VAL A 113 -4.89 7.51 -20.06
C VAL A 113 -4.08 6.59 -20.98
N SER A 114 -2.86 7.00 -21.31
CA SER A 114 -1.99 6.24 -22.20
C SER A 114 -1.24 5.18 -21.42
N ILE A 115 -1.49 3.90 -21.73
CA ILE A 115 -0.65 2.77 -21.32
C ILE A 115 0.00 2.22 -22.59
N GLY A 116 1.12 2.84 -22.95
CA GLY A 116 1.91 2.50 -24.12
C GLY A 116 2.78 1.26 -23.96
N GLU A 117 3.72 1.09 -24.88
CA GLU A 117 4.73 0.02 -24.80
C GLU A 117 5.55 0.15 -23.51
N ARG A 118 5.74 -0.97 -22.79
CA ARG A 118 6.47 -1.05 -21.50
C ARG A 118 5.84 -0.28 -20.33
N CYS A 119 4.62 0.21 -20.49
CA CYS A 119 3.85 0.85 -19.42
C CYS A 119 2.96 -0.14 -18.64
N ASP A 120 2.94 -1.42 -19.04
CA ASP A 120 2.17 -2.51 -18.48
C ASP A 120 2.76 -3.03 -17.16
N ASN A 121 3.04 -2.10 -16.24
CA ASN A 121 3.49 -2.33 -14.88
C ASN A 121 2.49 -1.71 -13.91
N LYS A 122 2.12 -2.43 -12.85
CA LYS A 122 1.11 -2.02 -11.87
C LYS A 122 1.37 -0.61 -11.31
N ALA A 123 2.60 -0.36 -10.86
CA ALA A 123 3.00 0.93 -10.29
C ALA A 123 2.98 2.08 -11.32
N ILE A 124 3.18 1.79 -12.61
CA ILE A 124 3.03 2.81 -13.66
C ILE A 124 1.55 3.14 -13.85
N VAL A 125 0.66 2.15 -13.90
CA VAL A 125 -0.79 2.42 -14.02
C VAL A 125 -1.31 3.18 -12.79
N GLU A 126 -0.86 2.82 -11.59
CA GLU A 126 -1.16 3.53 -10.35
C GLU A 126 -0.75 5.00 -10.42
N HIS A 127 0.47 5.28 -10.92
CA HIS A 127 0.99 6.63 -11.14
C HIS A 127 0.12 7.44 -12.11
N GLU A 128 -0.23 6.87 -13.27
CA GLU A 128 -1.07 7.55 -14.25
C GLU A 128 -2.49 7.79 -13.74
N LEU A 129 -3.02 6.87 -12.93
CA LEU A 129 -4.31 7.05 -12.27
C LEU A 129 -4.26 8.13 -11.19
N LEU A 130 -3.16 8.30 -10.46
CA LEU A 130 -3.00 9.41 -9.51
C LEU A 130 -2.99 10.75 -10.24
N HIS A 131 -2.36 10.84 -11.40
CA HIS A 131 -2.54 11.99 -12.29
C HIS A 131 -4.01 12.19 -12.61
N ALA A 132 -4.71 11.18 -13.15
CA ALA A 132 -6.13 11.29 -13.46
C ALA A 132 -6.99 11.76 -12.27
N LEU A 133 -6.64 11.37 -11.04
CA LEU A 133 -7.29 11.77 -9.80
C LEU A 133 -6.95 13.18 -9.31
N GLY A 134 -5.96 13.84 -9.91
CA GLY A 134 -5.62 15.24 -9.67
C GLY A 134 -4.27 15.48 -8.98
N PHE A 135 -3.37 14.50 -8.95
CA PHE A 135 -2.05 14.65 -8.35
C PHE A 135 -1.00 15.05 -9.39
N TYR A 136 -0.09 15.94 -8.99
CA TYR A 136 1.11 16.25 -9.76
C TYR A 136 2.30 15.46 -9.22
N HIS A 137 3.43 15.51 -9.93
CA HIS A 137 4.64 14.85 -9.48
C HIS A 137 5.17 15.45 -8.17
N GLU A 138 5.74 14.60 -7.32
CA GLU A 138 6.27 15.03 -6.01
C GLU A 138 7.38 16.09 -6.14
N GLN A 139 8.26 15.94 -7.13
CA GLN A 139 9.29 16.93 -7.39
C GLN A 139 8.77 18.25 -7.96
N SER A 140 7.47 18.38 -8.24
CA SER A 140 6.83 19.64 -8.68
C SER A 140 6.22 20.43 -7.52
N ARG A 141 6.30 19.92 -6.28
CA ARG A 141 5.98 20.69 -5.07
C ARG A 141 6.78 21.98 -5.02
N ALA A 142 6.23 23.03 -4.41
CA ALA A 142 6.94 24.30 -4.38
C ALA A 142 8.10 24.39 -3.41
N ASP A 143 8.03 23.60 -2.33
CA ASP A 143 9.07 23.41 -1.32
C ASP A 143 10.10 22.36 -1.75
N ARG A 144 9.98 21.76 -2.96
CA ARG A 144 10.87 20.69 -3.42
C ARG A 144 12.37 21.05 -3.39
N ASP A 145 12.72 22.32 -3.57
CA ASP A 145 14.12 22.77 -3.57
C ASP A 145 14.80 22.66 -2.18
N ASP A 146 14.03 22.46 -1.11
CA ASP A 146 14.55 22.17 0.23
C ASP A 146 14.96 20.70 0.39
N TYR A 147 14.42 19.81 -0.46
CA TYR A 147 14.54 18.35 -0.37
C TYR A 147 15.35 17.73 -1.51
N VAL A 148 15.29 18.34 -2.71
CA VAL A 148 15.97 17.88 -3.91
C VAL A 148 16.60 19.05 -4.67
N LYS A 149 17.67 18.76 -5.40
CA LYS A 149 18.31 19.67 -6.33
C LYS A 149 18.04 19.21 -7.75
N ILE A 150 17.57 20.13 -8.60
CA ILE A 150 17.41 19.91 -10.04
C ILE A 150 18.66 20.42 -10.77
N TRP A 151 19.25 19.55 -11.58
CA TRP A 151 20.40 19.84 -12.43
C TRP A 151 19.92 20.21 -13.84
N TRP A 152 19.46 21.46 -13.98
CA TRP A 152 18.83 21.96 -15.20
C TRP A 152 19.70 21.82 -16.46
N ASP A 153 21.02 21.93 -16.31
CA ASP A 153 22.00 21.74 -17.37
C ASP A 153 22.09 20.29 -17.89
N GLN A 154 21.62 19.32 -17.09
CA GLN A 154 21.61 17.89 -17.39
C GLN A 154 20.27 17.41 -17.97
N ILE A 155 19.24 18.25 -18.06
CA ILE A 155 17.93 17.89 -18.61
C ILE A 155 17.95 17.99 -20.14
N GLU A 156 17.42 16.97 -20.83
CA GLU A 156 17.23 16.99 -22.29
C GLU A 156 16.55 18.29 -22.77
N GLU A 157 17.04 18.84 -23.88
CA GLU A 157 16.52 20.10 -24.43
C GLU A 157 15.02 19.98 -24.75
N GLY A 158 14.23 20.91 -24.23
CA GLY A 158 12.77 20.93 -24.38
C GLY A 158 12.01 20.09 -23.34
N LYS A 159 12.69 19.40 -22.41
CA LYS A 159 12.08 18.62 -21.32
C LYS A 159 12.09 19.33 -19.97
N GLU A 160 12.59 20.57 -19.89
CA GLU A 160 12.71 21.35 -18.66
C GLU A 160 11.36 21.59 -17.98
N HIS A 161 10.30 21.73 -18.77
CA HIS A 161 8.94 21.94 -18.25
C HIS A 161 8.44 20.82 -17.33
N ASN A 162 8.97 19.59 -17.46
CA ASN A 162 8.63 18.46 -16.59
C ASN A 162 9.15 18.62 -15.15
N PHE A 163 10.04 19.58 -14.92
CA PHE A 163 10.64 19.88 -13.63
C PHE A 163 10.14 21.22 -13.07
N ASN A 164 9.13 21.81 -13.70
CA ASN A 164 8.53 23.05 -13.19
C ASN A 164 7.82 22.78 -11.86
N LYS A 165 7.93 23.77 -10.98
CA LYS A 165 7.16 23.82 -9.72
C LYS A 165 5.80 24.47 -9.98
N TYR A 166 4.81 24.09 -9.18
CA TYR A 166 3.49 24.72 -9.20
C TYR A 166 3.26 25.62 -7.98
N GLU A 167 2.40 26.63 -8.14
CA GLU A 167 2.12 27.62 -7.11
C GLU A 167 1.13 27.14 -6.01
N ASP A 168 1.13 27.83 -4.86
CA ASP A 168 0.29 27.52 -3.67
C ASP A 168 -1.20 27.61 -4.00
N ASP A 169 -1.54 28.46 -4.95
CA ASP A 169 -2.89 28.69 -5.43
C ASP A 169 -3.36 27.65 -6.46
N PHE A 170 -2.47 26.72 -6.86
CA PHE A 170 -2.75 25.69 -7.85
C PHE A 170 -2.73 24.26 -7.28
N ILE A 171 -1.84 23.95 -6.32
CA ILE A 171 -1.73 22.63 -5.68
C ILE A 171 -1.77 22.69 -4.14
N THR A 172 -2.21 21.62 -3.45
CA THR A 172 -2.26 21.46 -1.96
C THR A 172 -1.65 20.15 -1.47
N ASP A 173 -0.83 20.15 -0.42
CA ASP A 173 -0.02 18.99 0.06
C ASP A 173 -0.87 18.16 1.01
N LEU A 174 -2.09 18.66 1.26
CA LEU A 174 -3.03 18.12 2.21
C LEU A 174 -2.36 17.93 3.57
N ASN A 175 -1.45 18.86 3.94
CA ASN A 175 -0.68 18.88 5.19
C ASN A 175 0.13 17.58 5.42
N THR A 176 1.04 17.27 4.49
CA THR A 176 1.92 16.10 4.56
C THR A 176 3.37 16.47 4.23
N PRO A 177 4.35 15.77 4.81
CA PRO A 177 5.77 16.01 4.50
C PRO A 177 6.09 15.70 3.02
N TYR A 178 7.26 16.18 2.57
CA TYR A 178 7.83 15.76 1.29
C TYR A 178 8.13 14.27 1.33
N ASP A 179 7.67 13.55 0.31
CA ASP A 179 7.73 12.10 0.28
C ASP A 179 8.69 11.58 -0.78
N TYR A 180 9.91 11.25 -0.36
CA TYR A 180 10.90 10.63 -1.24
C TYR A 180 10.46 9.25 -1.78
N GLU A 181 9.57 8.54 -1.08
CA GLU A 181 9.03 7.25 -1.52
C GLU A 181 7.79 7.37 -2.41
N SER A 182 7.31 8.59 -2.69
CA SER A 182 6.09 8.79 -3.48
C SER A 182 6.24 8.13 -4.85
N ILE A 183 5.21 7.39 -5.25
CA ILE A 183 5.12 6.83 -6.60
C ILE A 183 5.09 7.94 -7.66
N MET A 184 4.68 9.15 -7.26
CA MET A 184 4.65 10.36 -8.07
C MET A 184 6.01 11.06 -8.15
N HIS A 185 7.06 10.55 -7.49
CA HIS A 185 8.40 11.12 -7.59
C HIS A 185 9.15 10.59 -8.83
N TYR A 186 9.89 11.48 -9.49
CA TYR A 186 10.82 11.12 -10.57
C TYR A 186 12.03 10.34 -10.07
N ARG A 187 12.62 9.54 -10.96
CA ARG A 187 13.89 8.85 -10.73
C ARG A 187 15.05 9.85 -10.89
N PRO A 188 16.24 9.57 -10.35
CA PRO A 188 17.40 10.45 -10.49
C PRO A 188 17.77 10.75 -11.95
N LEU A 189 17.61 9.76 -12.83
CA LEU A 189 18.00 9.80 -14.24
C LEU A 189 16.85 10.19 -15.19
N SER A 190 15.71 10.68 -14.68
CA SER A 190 14.59 11.05 -15.55
C SER A 190 14.98 12.19 -16.51
N PHE A 191 14.79 12.01 -17.83
CA PHE A 191 15.08 13.02 -18.88
C PHE A 191 16.52 13.56 -18.88
N ASN A 192 17.52 12.73 -18.59
CA ASN A 192 18.92 13.13 -18.57
C ASN A 192 19.56 13.15 -19.97
N LYS A 193 20.42 14.13 -20.24
CA LYS A 193 21.22 14.19 -21.49
C LYS A 193 22.24 13.05 -21.60
N ASN A 194 22.76 12.63 -20.45
CA ASN A 194 23.76 11.58 -20.33
C ASN A 194 23.24 10.52 -19.38
N GLU A 195 23.12 9.28 -19.86
CA GLU A 195 22.51 8.14 -19.17
C GLU A 195 23.05 7.89 -17.75
N SER A 196 24.28 8.33 -17.44
CA SER A 196 24.91 8.14 -16.13
C SER A 196 24.84 9.36 -15.19
N ILE A 197 24.32 10.50 -15.65
CA ILE A 197 24.28 11.74 -14.87
C ILE A 197 22.83 12.04 -14.47
N PRO A 198 22.53 12.23 -13.18
CA PRO A 198 21.17 12.52 -12.73
C PRO A 198 20.73 13.95 -13.03
N THR A 199 19.45 14.12 -13.36
CA THR A 199 18.75 15.41 -13.40
C THR A 199 18.24 15.82 -12.02
N ILE A 200 18.04 14.87 -11.11
CA ILE A 200 17.57 15.12 -9.74
C ILE A 200 18.47 14.39 -8.74
N THR A 201 18.90 15.11 -7.70
CA THR A 201 19.56 14.50 -6.53
C THR A 201 18.89 14.99 -5.26
N ALA A 202 18.66 14.11 -4.29
CA ALA A 202 18.22 14.51 -2.96
C ALA A 202 19.31 15.32 -2.23
N THR A 203 18.88 16.29 -1.40
CA THR A 203 19.80 17.08 -0.57
C THR A 203 20.48 16.22 0.49
N ILE A 204 19.81 15.18 0.96
CA ILE A 204 20.36 14.11 1.81
C ILE A 204 20.70 12.92 0.90
N PRO A 205 21.98 12.55 0.72
CA PRO A 205 22.39 11.56 -0.27
C PRO A 205 21.74 10.18 -0.14
N PHE A 206 21.37 9.78 1.09
CA PHE A 206 20.66 8.54 1.35
C PHE A 206 19.38 8.39 0.50
N PHE A 207 18.67 9.49 0.23
CA PHE A 207 17.41 9.45 -0.53
C PHE A 207 17.60 9.39 -2.05
N ASN A 208 18.84 9.43 -2.58
CA ASN A 208 19.06 9.28 -4.03
C ASN A 208 18.62 7.90 -4.54
N ASP A 209 18.80 6.86 -3.74
CA ASP A 209 18.38 5.49 -4.07
C ASP A 209 16.93 5.20 -3.67
N VAL A 210 16.24 6.21 -3.13
CA VAL A 210 14.87 6.11 -2.65
C VAL A 210 13.89 6.65 -3.67
N ILE A 211 14.24 7.80 -4.27
CA ILE A 211 13.36 8.51 -5.17
C ILE A 211 13.10 7.73 -6.46
N GLY A 212 11.85 7.77 -6.92
CA GLY A 212 11.44 7.11 -8.14
C GLY A 212 11.26 5.59 -8.01
N GLN A 213 10.98 5.10 -6.80
CA GLN A 213 10.50 3.75 -6.59
C GLN A 213 9.26 3.46 -7.45
N ARG A 214 9.10 2.21 -7.90
CA ARG A 214 7.96 1.72 -8.70
C ARG A 214 7.51 0.35 -8.18
N LEU A 215 7.33 0.26 -6.88
CA LEU A 215 6.78 -0.89 -6.18
C LEU A 215 5.26 -0.74 -6.06
N ASP A 216 4.82 0.31 -5.36
CA ASP A 216 3.41 0.57 -5.03
C ASP A 216 3.26 2.02 -4.49
N PHE A 217 2.05 2.42 -4.06
CA PHE A 217 1.80 3.66 -3.32
C PHE A 217 2.63 3.75 -2.04
N SER A 218 3.16 4.93 -1.74
CA SER A 218 3.67 5.20 -0.40
C SER A 218 2.53 5.42 0.60
N ALA A 219 2.85 5.36 1.89
CA ALA A 219 1.91 5.72 2.96
C ALA A 219 1.38 7.16 2.81
N VAL A 220 2.22 8.08 2.30
CA VAL A 220 1.85 9.49 2.12
C VAL A 220 0.98 9.68 0.89
N ASP A 221 1.23 8.95 -0.21
CA ASP A 221 0.36 8.93 -1.39
C ASP A 221 -1.08 8.55 -1.00
N ILE A 222 -1.25 7.47 -0.24
CA ILE A 222 -2.55 7.02 0.26
C ILE A 222 -3.19 8.03 1.21
N THR A 223 -2.40 8.60 2.13
CA THR A 223 -2.89 9.64 3.05
C THR A 223 -3.44 10.84 2.29
N ARG A 224 -2.74 11.30 1.26
CA ARG A 224 -3.16 12.42 0.43
C ARG A 224 -4.39 12.08 -0.39
N LEU A 225 -4.41 10.93 -1.05
CA LEU A 225 -5.57 10.46 -1.81
C LEU A 225 -6.84 10.43 -0.94
N ASN A 226 -6.73 9.83 0.24
CA ASN A 226 -7.85 9.70 1.17
C ASN A 226 -8.30 11.05 1.75
N ARG A 227 -7.38 11.99 2.00
CA ARG A 227 -7.72 13.37 2.40
C ARG A 227 -8.37 14.16 1.27
N MET A 228 -7.95 13.96 0.02
CA MET A 228 -8.47 14.69 -1.13
C MET A 228 -9.93 14.30 -1.46
N TYR A 229 -10.27 13.02 -1.25
CA TYR A 229 -11.58 12.46 -1.56
C TYR A 229 -12.42 12.10 -0.33
N ASP A 230 -12.02 12.59 0.86
CA ASP A 230 -12.70 12.34 2.14
C ASP A 230 -13.03 10.85 2.39
N CYS A 231 -12.07 9.98 2.06
CA CYS A 231 -12.25 8.54 2.17
C CYS A 231 -12.26 8.11 3.65
N ALA A 232 -13.43 7.69 4.13
CA ALA A 232 -13.59 7.12 5.47
C ALA A 232 -13.37 5.60 5.53
N ASN A 233 -13.66 4.90 4.43
CA ASN A 233 -13.59 3.44 4.34
C ASN A 233 -12.98 3.02 2.99
N THR A 234 -12.44 1.81 2.98
CA THR A 234 -11.96 1.12 1.79
C THR A 234 -13.05 0.23 1.19
N HIS A 235 -12.87 -0.23 -0.03
CA HIS A 235 -13.84 -1.11 -0.70
C HIS A 235 -13.64 -2.57 -0.34
N THR A 236 -12.39 -3.05 -0.34
CA THR A 236 -12.10 -4.50 -0.23
C THR A 236 -11.51 -4.94 1.10
N LEU A 237 -10.97 -4.06 1.95
CA LEU A 237 -10.52 -4.48 3.29
C LEU A 237 -11.71 -4.68 4.24
N LEU A 238 -11.89 -5.89 4.77
CA LEU A 238 -12.92 -6.22 5.77
C LEU A 238 -12.38 -6.24 7.19
N ASP A 239 -11.19 -6.81 7.37
CA ASP A 239 -10.58 -6.94 8.69
C ASP A 239 -9.04 -6.96 8.64
N GLN A 240 -8.43 -6.51 9.73
CA GLN A 240 -6.99 -6.54 9.94
C GLN A 240 -6.71 -6.57 11.44
N CYS A 241 -5.85 -7.49 11.88
CA CYS A 241 -5.50 -7.62 13.28
C CYS A 241 -4.09 -8.18 13.50
N SER A 242 -3.21 -7.35 14.05
CA SER A 242 -1.86 -7.71 14.51
C SER A 242 -1.77 -7.81 16.04
N PHE A 243 -2.91 -7.79 16.74
CA PHE A 243 -3.02 -7.94 18.20
C PHE A 243 -2.25 -6.93 19.07
N GLU A 244 -1.70 -5.85 18.52
CA GLU A 244 -0.93 -4.85 19.29
C GLU A 244 -1.75 -4.04 20.31
N LEU A 245 -3.09 -4.13 20.26
CA LEU A 245 -4.00 -3.43 21.18
C LEU A 245 -4.78 -4.42 22.05
N ASN A 246 -5.04 -4.03 23.31
CA ASN A 246 -5.75 -4.85 24.30
C ASN A 246 -7.18 -5.24 23.90
N ASN A 247 -7.80 -4.51 22.97
CA ASN A 247 -9.13 -4.84 22.47
C ASN A 247 -9.12 -5.96 21.41
N ILE A 248 -7.93 -6.48 21.04
CA ILE A 248 -7.73 -7.56 20.06
C ILE A 248 -8.59 -7.40 18.81
N CYS A 249 -8.70 -6.16 18.32
CA CYS A 249 -9.48 -5.79 17.12
C CYS A 249 -10.99 -6.13 17.21
N GLY A 250 -11.50 -6.36 18.42
CA GLY A 250 -12.86 -6.80 18.68
C GLY A 250 -13.09 -8.31 18.45
N MET A 251 -12.03 -9.11 18.35
CA MET A 251 -12.14 -10.56 18.38
C MET A 251 -12.64 -11.04 19.75
N ILE A 252 -13.33 -12.16 19.77
CA ILE A 252 -14.00 -12.73 20.94
C ILE A 252 -13.44 -14.12 21.17
N GLN A 253 -12.84 -14.33 22.33
CA GLN A 253 -12.53 -15.66 22.83
C GLN A 253 -13.82 -16.27 23.40
N ASN A 254 -14.16 -17.48 22.98
CA ASN A 254 -15.28 -18.23 23.57
C ASN A 254 -14.89 -18.74 24.96
N GLU A 255 -15.83 -18.75 25.91
CA GLU A 255 -15.59 -19.25 27.29
C GLU A 255 -16.31 -20.60 27.55
N ASP A 256 -17.17 -21.05 26.62
CA ASP A 256 -17.93 -22.29 26.74
C ASP A 256 -17.13 -23.52 26.28
N ASP A 257 -15.92 -23.33 25.74
CA ASP A 257 -14.98 -24.40 25.40
C ASP A 257 -14.07 -24.76 26.60
N ASN A 258 -13.12 -25.67 26.39
CA ASN A 258 -12.34 -26.28 27.47
C ASN A 258 -10.89 -25.78 27.54
N ALA A 259 -10.53 -24.77 26.74
CA ALA A 259 -9.24 -24.11 26.78
C ALA A 259 -9.30 -22.75 26.05
N ASP A 260 -8.36 -21.86 26.35
CA ASP A 260 -8.42 -20.48 25.86
C ASP A 260 -7.30 -20.06 24.91
N TRP A 261 -7.64 -19.18 23.95
CA TRP A 261 -6.65 -18.31 23.31
C TRP A 261 -6.30 -17.15 24.23
N VAL A 262 -5.00 -16.92 24.43
CA VAL A 262 -4.48 -15.86 25.28
C VAL A 262 -3.64 -14.91 24.46
N GLN A 263 -3.88 -13.61 24.59
CA GLN A 263 -2.99 -12.58 24.04
C GLN A 263 -1.68 -12.58 24.84
N MET A 264 -0.57 -12.83 24.16
CA MET A 264 0.74 -12.96 24.78
C MET A 264 1.68 -11.87 24.28
N LEU A 265 2.46 -11.30 25.19
CA LEU A 265 3.57 -10.41 24.86
C LEU A 265 4.72 -11.25 24.28
N SER A 266 5.34 -10.72 23.22
CA SER A 266 6.55 -11.27 22.59
C SER A 266 7.66 -11.53 23.61
N SER A 267 8.31 -12.69 23.48
CA SER A 267 9.42 -13.12 24.34
C SER A 267 10.52 -13.79 23.50
N PRO A 268 11.75 -13.94 24.02
CA PRO A 268 12.81 -14.63 23.29
C PRO A 268 12.50 -16.10 22.93
N ALA A 269 11.57 -16.75 23.65
CA ALA A 269 11.14 -18.11 23.34
C ALA A 269 10.01 -18.14 22.30
N ASP A 270 9.07 -17.20 22.43
CA ASP A 270 7.92 -17.04 21.55
C ASP A 270 7.86 -15.60 21.06
N THR A 271 8.46 -15.33 19.90
CA THR A 271 8.44 -14.02 19.26
C THR A 271 7.19 -13.86 18.41
N ASP A 272 6.54 -12.70 18.53
CA ASP A 272 5.50 -12.23 17.61
C ASP A 272 6.00 -12.17 16.17
N HIS A 273 5.07 -12.17 15.20
CA HIS A 273 5.42 -11.98 13.80
C HIS A 273 5.56 -10.48 13.50
N THR A 274 4.60 -9.66 13.94
CA THR A 274 4.48 -8.21 13.68
C THR A 274 5.83 -7.47 13.70
N LEU A 275 6.51 -7.46 14.85
CA LEU A 275 7.80 -6.84 15.12
C LEU A 275 8.96 -7.83 15.05
N SER A 276 8.68 -9.12 14.87
CA SER A 276 9.68 -10.19 14.76
C SER A 276 10.65 -10.22 15.96
N GLY A 277 10.15 -9.90 17.16
CA GLY A 277 10.97 -9.80 18.38
C GLY A 277 12.09 -8.73 18.34
N ARG A 278 12.12 -7.84 17.35
CA ARG A 278 13.14 -6.78 17.22
C ARG A 278 13.02 -5.71 18.30
N CYS A 279 11.81 -5.52 18.82
CA CYS A 279 11.54 -4.61 19.92
C CYS A 279 11.38 -5.41 21.21
N ARG A 280 12.29 -5.21 22.16
CA ARG A 280 12.21 -5.84 23.48
C ARG A 280 10.95 -5.36 24.20
N ASP A 281 10.25 -6.28 24.86
CA ASP A 281 9.04 -5.99 25.66
C ASP A 281 7.92 -5.31 24.85
N SER A 282 7.80 -5.63 23.55
CA SER A 282 6.77 -5.12 22.64
C SER A 282 6.41 -6.19 21.61
N GLY A 283 5.25 -6.06 20.96
CA GLY A 283 4.75 -7.06 20.01
C GLY A 283 3.84 -8.07 20.69
N TYR A 284 2.70 -8.36 20.08
CA TYR A 284 1.69 -9.24 20.64
C TYR A 284 1.18 -10.24 19.61
N PHE A 285 0.74 -11.40 20.08
CA PHE A 285 0.12 -12.43 19.25
C PHE A 285 -0.89 -13.23 20.09
N MET A 286 -1.73 -14.03 19.44
CA MET A 286 -2.62 -14.95 20.15
C MET A 286 -1.99 -16.33 20.26
N LYS A 287 -2.00 -16.90 21.48
CA LYS A 287 -1.43 -18.21 21.79
C LYS A 287 -2.48 -19.15 22.35
N PHE A 288 -2.55 -20.35 21.80
CA PHE A 288 -3.25 -21.48 22.38
C PHE A 288 -2.22 -22.51 22.86
N ASP A 289 -2.11 -22.70 24.17
CA ASP A 289 -1.18 -23.65 24.79
C ASP A 289 -1.68 -25.10 24.63
N THR A 290 -0.91 -25.94 23.92
CA THR A 290 -1.23 -27.35 23.72
C THR A 290 -0.42 -28.27 24.64
N SER A 291 0.45 -27.72 25.50
CA SER A 291 1.26 -28.48 26.46
C SER A 291 0.43 -29.06 27.60
N SER A 292 -0.66 -28.39 27.99
CA SER A 292 -1.59 -28.78 29.06
C SER A 292 -3.01 -29.06 28.53
N GLY A 293 -3.85 -29.74 29.33
CA GLY A 293 -5.20 -30.17 28.92
C GLY A 293 -5.29 -31.59 28.33
N VAL A 294 -6.53 -32.02 28.03
CA VAL A 294 -6.81 -33.35 27.47
C VAL A 294 -6.73 -33.35 25.94
N VAL A 295 -6.45 -34.49 25.32
CA VAL A 295 -6.52 -34.61 23.86
C VAL A 295 -7.93 -34.30 23.38
N GLY A 296 -8.04 -33.47 22.34
CA GLY A 296 -9.30 -32.93 21.85
C GLY A 296 -9.73 -31.63 22.52
N SER A 297 -8.97 -31.11 23.49
CA SER A 297 -9.22 -29.75 24.01
C SER A 297 -9.08 -28.72 22.89
N SER A 298 -9.99 -27.76 22.86
CA SER A 298 -10.05 -26.75 21.82
C SER A 298 -10.31 -25.37 22.38
N ALA A 299 -9.69 -24.37 21.73
CA ALA A 299 -9.89 -22.96 21.98
C ALA A 299 -10.45 -22.27 20.73
N LEU A 300 -11.46 -21.42 20.87
CA LEU A 300 -12.18 -20.72 19.79
C LEU A 300 -12.00 -19.20 19.87
N LEU A 301 -11.27 -18.63 18.90
CA LEU A 301 -11.15 -17.19 18.72
C LEU A 301 -11.97 -16.71 17.50
N GLU A 302 -13.05 -15.97 17.75
CA GLU A 302 -13.99 -15.50 16.72
C GLU A 302 -13.76 -14.03 16.36
N SER A 303 -13.85 -13.68 15.07
CA SER A 303 -13.84 -12.29 14.62
C SER A 303 -15.08 -11.54 15.11
N ARG A 304 -15.08 -10.19 15.03
CA ARG A 304 -16.32 -9.41 15.06
C ARG A 304 -17.23 -9.78 13.88
N ILE A 305 -18.47 -9.29 13.88
CA ILE A 305 -19.37 -9.43 12.72
C ILE A 305 -18.82 -8.59 11.55
N LEU A 306 -18.70 -9.22 10.39
CA LEU A 306 -18.22 -8.62 9.15
C LEU A 306 -19.34 -8.57 8.11
N TYR A 307 -19.27 -7.58 7.23
CA TYR A 307 -20.30 -7.26 6.24
C TYR A 307 -19.66 -7.27 4.84
N PRO A 308 -19.62 -8.42 4.16
CA PRO A 308 -19.03 -8.51 2.83
C PRO A 308 -19.86 -7.72 1.81
N LYS A 309 -19.18 -7.09 0.84
CA LYS A 309 -19.77 -6.42 -0.33
C LYS A 309 -19.53 -7.22 -1.62
N ARG A 310 -18.62 -8.18 -1.60
CA ARG A 310 -18.32 -9.11 -2.71
C ARG A 310 -18.59 -10.54 -2.27
N HIS A 311 -18.54 -11.47 -3.22
CA HIS A 311 -18.89 -12.88 -3.00
C HIS A 311 -17.71 -13.78 -2.62
N GLU A 312 -16.50 -13.24 -2.63
CA GLU A 312 -15.27 -13.98 -2.38
C GLU A 312 -14.29 -13.11 -1.58
N GLN A 313 -13.62 -13.74 -0.63
CA GLN A 313 -12.65 -13.12 0.26
C GLN A 313 -11.42 -14.01 0.40
N CYS A 314 -10.30 -13.38 0.72
CA CYS A 314 -9.06 -14.05 1.09
C CYS A 314 -8.70 -13.73 2.53
N LEU A 315 -8.71 -14.75 3.38
CA LEU A 315 -8.23 -14.68 4.75
C LEU A 315 -6.76 -15.07 4.78
N ASN A 316 -5.91 -14.12 5.13
CA ASN A 316 -4.46 -14.26 5.23
C ASN A 316 -4.08 -14.12 6.70
N PHE A 317 -3.19 -14.97 7.21
CA PHE A 317 -2.66 -14.82 8.56
C PHE A 317 -1.35 -15.58 8.69
N PHE A 318 -0.51 -15.12 9.62
CA PHE A 318 0.67 -15.85 10.01
C PHE A 318 0.34 -16.79 11.17
N TYR A 319 0.90 -17.99 11.14
CA TYR A 319 0.73 -18.98 12.19
C TYR A 319 2.04 -19.70 12.48
N LYS A 320 2.17 -20.23 13.69
CA LYS A 320 3.31 -21.04 14.13
C LYS A 320 2.82 -22.16 15.04
N MET A 321 3.25 -23.39 14.78
CA MET A 321 2.87 -24.56 15.58
C MET A 321 4.12 -25.18 16.20
N THR A 322 4.26 -25.07 17.52
CA THR A 322 5.42 -25.61 18.26
C THR A 322 5.12 -26.92 18.98
N GLY A 323 3.84 -27.30 19.02
CA GLY A 323 3.33 -28.54 19.62
C GLY A 323 3.57 -29.78 18.76
N ALA A 324 2.80 -30.84 19.04
CA ALA A 324 2.89 -32.09 18.32
C ALA A 324 2.29 -32.00 16.91
N ALA A 325 2.77 -32.85 15.99
CA ALA A 325 2.21 -32.96 14.64
C ALA A 325 0.72 -33.35 14.58
N GLY A 326 0.14 -33.80 15.69
CA GLY A 326 -1.30 -34.07 15.78
C GLY A 326 -2.16 -32.82 16.00
N ASP A 327 -1.57 -31.73 16.52
CA ASP A 327 -2.30 -30.50 16.83
C ASP A 327 -2.84 -29.86 15.55
N LYS A 328 -3.98 -29.18 15.65
CA LYS A 328 -4.71 -28.65 14.49
C LYS A 328 -5.15 -27.21 14.71
N LEU A 329 -5.10 -26.43 13.64
CA LEU A 329 -5.72 -25.13 13.53
C LEU A 329 -6.80 -25.20 12.45
N VAL A 330 -8.07 -25.08 12.85
CA VAL A 330 -9.22 -25.20 11.96
C VAL A 330 -9.87 -23.84 11.77
N ILE A 331 -10.12 -23.49 10.51
CA ILE A 331 -10.74 -22.22 10.12
C ILE A 331 -12.20 -22.50 9.80
N TRP A 332 -13.08 -21.74 10.43
CA TRP A 332 -14.51 -21.86 10.29
C TRP A 332 -15.15 -20.53 9.91
N VAL A 333 -16.33 -20.61 9.30
CA VAL A 333 -17.21 -19.48 9.03
C VAL A 333 -18.56 -19.74 9.69
N ARG A 334 -19.09 -18.74 10.38
CA ARG A 334 -20.44 -18.71 10.95
C ARG A 334 -21.22 -17.59 10.28
N THR A 335 -22.26 -17.91 9.50
CA THR A 335 -23.13 -16.90 8.88
C THR A 335 -24.31 -16.55 9.79
N ASP A 336 -24.80 -15.32 9.66
CA ASP A 336 -25.95 -14.78 10.38
C ASP A 336 -26.93 -14.18 9.35
N ASP A 337 -28.15 -14.70 9.30
CA ASP A 337 -29.17 -14.34 8.32
C ASP A 337 -29.87 -12.99 8.61
N GLY A 338 -29.45 -12.27 9.65
CA GLY A 338 -30.08 -11.00 10.03
C GLY A 338 -31.26 -11.13 10.98
N THR A 339 -31.72 -12.35 11.30
CA THR A 339 -32.83 -12.57 12.23
C THR A 339 -32.39 -12.65 13.69
N GLY A 340 -31.07 -12.63 13.95
CA GLY A 340 -30.51 -12.79 15.28
C GLY A 340 -30.42 -14.25 15.75
N THR A 341 -30.73 -15.22 14.86
CA THR A 341 -30.63 -16.66 15.15
C THR A 341 -29.56 -17.29 14.26
N VAL A 342 -28.51 -17.85 14.87
CA VAL A 342 -27.34 -18.41 14.18
C VAL A 342 -27.65 -19.77 13.57
N HIS A 343 -27.57 -19.96 12.25
CA HIS A 343 -27.87 -21.27 11.66
C HIS A 343 -26.99 -21.79 10.51
N ASN A 344 -25.76 -21.30 10.30
CA ASN A 344 -24.81 -22.08 9.49
C ASN A 344 -23.35 -21.90 9.91
N VAL A 345 -22.73 -22.99 10.37
CA VAL A 345 -21.30 -23.07 10.66
C VAL A 345 -20.65 -24.02 9.66
N LYS A 346 -19.68 -23.53 8.90
CA LYS A 346 -18.98 -24.29 7.87
C LYS A 346 -17.50 -24.35 8.16
N LYS A 347 -16.95 -25.56 8.15
CA LYS A 347 -15.49 -25.77 8.16
C LYS A 347 -14.92 -25.39 6.81
N ILE A 348 -13.93 -24.53 6.78
CA ILE A 348 -13.32 -24.04 5.55
C ILE A 348 -11.97 -24.72 5.30
N HIS A 349 -11.10 -24.73 6.31
CA HIS A 349 -9.74 -25.22 6.15
C HIS A 349 -9.23 -25.85 7.44
N THR A 350 -8.26 -26.76 7.34
CA THR A 350 -7.62 -27.39 8.50
C THR A 350 -6.13 -27.48 8.25
N ILE A 351 -5.36 -26.82 9.10
CA ILE A 351 -3.91 -26.89 9.15
C ILE A 351 -3.55 -27.88 10.26
N THR A 352 -2.65 -28.81 9.97
CA THR A 352 -2.15 -29.80 10.93
C THR A 352 -0.68 -29.53 11.17
N GLY A 353 -0.21 -29.69 12.40
CA GLY A 353 1.20 -29.50 12.73
C GLY A 353 2.08 -30.43 11.90
N ASP A 354 3.16 -29.89 11.35
CA ASP A 354 4.12 -30.64 10.51
C ASP A 354 5.48 -30.82 11.20
N GLY A 355 5.61 -30.35 12.44
CA GLY A 355 6.82 -30.43 13.26
C GLY A 355 7.82 -29.30 13.00
N ASP A 356 7.58 -28.46 11.99
CA ASP A 356 8.37 -27.26 11.74
C ASP A 356 7.78 -26.07 12.51
N LYS A 357 8.66 -25.40 13.25
CA LYS A 357 8.34 -24.38 14.26
C LYS A 357 8.55 -22.96 13.72
N ALA A 358 8.81 -22.79 12.44
CA ALA A 358 8.87 -21.47 11.80
C ALA A 358 7.49 -20.81 11.76
N TRP A 359 7.48 -19.48 11.63
CA TRP A 359 6.27 -18.74 11.25
C TRP A 359 5.94 -19.04 9.78
N LYS A 360 4.68 -19.31 9.49
CA LYS A 360 4.17 -19.67 8.16
C LYS A 360 3.00 -18.79 7.81
N ILE A 361 2.81 -18.50 6.54
CA ILE A 361 1.63 -17.79 6.05
C ILE A 361 0.57 -18.77 5.54
N ALA A 362 -0.68 -18.53 5.89
CA ALA A 362 -1.82 -19.23 5.32
C ALA A 362 -2.67 -18.26 4.49
N HIS A 363 -3.21 -18.75 3.36
CA HIS A 363 -4.22 -18.05 2.56
C HIS A 363 -5.43 -18.98 2.44
N VAL A 364 -6.59 -18.51 2.89
CA VAL A 364 -7.81 -19.30 2.96
C VAL A 364 -8.93 -18.58 2.23
N THR A 365 -9.38 -19.15 1.11
CA THR A 365 -10.49 -18.61 0.32
C THR A 365 -11.81 -18.80 1.06
N LEU A 366 -12.52 -17.69 1.28
CA LEU A 366 -13.89 -17.68 1.79
C LEU A 366 -14.84 -17.26 0.67
N LYS A 367 -16.00 -17.91 0.55
CA LYS A 367 -17.05 -17.55 -0.41
C LYS A 367 -18.34 -17.27 0.34
N VAL A 368 -18.42 -16.08 0.92
CA VAL A 368 -19.51 -15.68 1.82
C VAL A 368 -20.12 -14.37 1.32
N SER A 369 -21.45 -14.30 1.29
CA SER A 369 -22.19 -13.11 0.81
C SER A 369 -23.10 -12.49 1.87
N GLU A 370 -23.33 -13.19 2.98
CA GLU A 370 -24.10 -12.72 4.12
C GLU A 370 -23.15 -12.19 5.20
N LYS A 371 -23.66 -11.44 6.19
CA LYS A 371 -22.83 -11.07 7.34
C LYS A 371 -22.37 -12.33 8.08
N PHE A 372 -21.11 -12.33 8.52
CA PHE A 372 -20.49 -13.52 9.07
C PHE A 372 -19.43 -13.21 10.12
N ARG A 373 -19.00 -14.25 10.82
CA ARG A 373 -17.76 -14.30 11.58
C ARG A 373 -16.88 -15.39 11.01
N TYR A 374 -15.58 -15.15 10.88
CA TYR A 374 -14.62 -16.23 10.77
C TYR A 374 -14.08 -16.54 12.17
N PHE A 375 -13.67 -17.78 12.41
CA PHE A 375 -13.06 -18.12 13.69
C PHE A 375 -12.02 -19.22 13.59
N PHE A 376 -11.04 -19.13 14.49
CA PHE A 376 -9.94 -20.07 14.62
C PHE A 376 -10.22 -21.02 15.76
N GLN A 377 -10.24 -22.31 15.45
CA GLN A 377 -10.27 -23.38 16.43
C GLN A 377 -8.89 -24.01 16.54
N GLY A 378 -8.18 -23.75 17.63
CA GLY A 378 -7.00 -24.53 18.01
C GLY A 378 -7.44 -25.84 18.64
N ILE A 379 -6.81 -26.97 18.30
CA ILE A 379 -7.13 -28.29 18.87
C ILE A 379 -5.83 -28.99 19.29
N ARG A 380 -5.74 -29.40 20.55
CA ARG A 380 -4.70 -30.32 21.02
C ARG A 380 -4.97 -31.71 20.46
N GLY A 381 -4.11 -32.19 19.57
CA GLY A 381 -4.32 -33.47 18.89
C GLY A 381 -3.55 -34.64 19.47
N SER A 382 -2.61 -34.41 20.40
CA SER A 382 -1.81 -35.46 21.01
C SER A 382 -1.61 -35.26 22.51
N SER A 383 -1.56 -36.36 23.26
CA SER A 383 -1.24 -36.35 24.69
C SER A 383 0.21 -35.92 24.94
N ASN A 384 1.08 -36.08 23.95
CA ASN A 384 2.50 -35.76 24.06
C ASN A 384 2.84 -34.35 23.53
N SER A 385 1.83 -33.54 23.19
CA SER A 385 2.08 -32.16 22.79
C SER A 385 2.63 -31.37 23.99
N SER A 386 3.65 -30.55 23.72
CA SER A 386 4.40 -29.77 24.71
C SER A 386 4.63 -28.31 24.29
N GLY A 387 3.93 -27.86 23.24
CA GLY A 387 4.09 -26.55 22.64
C GLY A 387 2.78 -25.78 22.59
N ALA A 388 2.58 -25.03 21.51
CA ALA A 388 1.43 -24.17 21.32
C ALA A 388 1.11 -23.96 19.84
N ILE A 389 -0.06 -23.39 19.59
CA ILE A 389 -0.45 -22.81 18.31
C ILE A 389 -0.48 -21.29 18.49
N LEU A 390 0.22 -20.57 17.62
CA LEU A 390 0.30 -19.12 17.62
C LEU A 390 -0.29 -18.59 16.31
N ILE A 391 -1.01 -17.47 16.36
CA ILE A 391 -1.50 -16.74 15.19
C ILE A 391 -1.23 -15.25 15.35
N ASP A 392 -0.92 -14.59 14.25
CA ASP A 392 -0.60 -13.16 14.19
C ASP A 392 -0.87 -12.57 12.79
N ASP A 393 -0.83 -11.25 12.65
CA ASP A 393 -0.91 -10.52 11.38
C ASP A 393 -2.07 -10.98 10.47
N ILE A 394 -3.28 -11.04 11.03
CA ILE A 394 -4.49 -11.42 10.31
C ILE A 394 -4.92 -10.30 9.37
N THR A 395 -5.28 -10.64 8.15
CA THR A 395 -5.85 -9.75 7.14
C THR A 395 -6.98 -10.48 6.42
N LEU A 396 -8.12 -9.84 6.27
CA LEU A 396 -9.24 -10.33 5.47
C LEU A 396 -9.62 -9.29 4.43
N THR A 397 -9.44 -9.64 3.17
CA THR A 397 -9.78 -8.79 2.02
C THR A 397 -10.81 -9.46 1.14
N GLU A 398 -11.68 -8.69 0.50
CA GLU A 398 -12.62 -9.13 -0.53
C GLU A 398 -11.92 -9.26 -1.88
N THR A 399 -10.88 -10.08 -1.92
CA THR A 399 -10.05 -10.38 -3.08
C THR A 399 -9.90 -11.88 -3.23
N ILE A 400 -9.40 -12.32 -4.38
CA ILE A 400 -9.09 -13.73 -4.63
C ILE A 400 -7.75 -14.05 -3.94
N CYS A 401 -7.63 -15.23 -3.33
CA CYS A 401 -6.34 -15.70 -2.80
C CYS A 401 -5.38 -16.10 -3.93
N PRO A 402 -4.07 -15.91 -3.73
CA PRO A 402 -3.08 -16.34 -4.71
C PRO A 402 -3.12 -17.86 -4.93
N SER A 403 -2.95 -18.29 -6.17
CA SER A 403 -2.94 -19.70 -6.58
C SER A 403 -1.72 -20.45 -6.06
N ALA A 404 -0.58 -19.75 -6.00
CA ALA A 404 0.69 -20.28 -5.51
C ALA A 404 1.26 -19.36 -4.42
N VAL A 405 1.78 -19.98 -3.37
CA VAL A 405 2.49 -19.29 -2.28
C VAL A 405 3.74 -20.10 -1.98
N TRP A 406 4.90 -19.47 -2.13
CA TRP A 406 6.20 -20.06 -1.85
C TRP A 406 6.94 -19.20 -0.82
N GLN A 407 7.14 -19.76 0.37
CA GLN A 407 7.95 -19.17 1.43
C GLN A 407 9.35 -19.77 1.37
N ILE A 408 10.34 -18.92 1.11
CA ILE A 408 11.75 -19.31 1.03
C ILE A 408 12.44 -18.88 2.32
N HIS A 409 12.82 -19.85 3.12
CA HIS A 409 13.47 -19.63 4.40
C HIS A 409 14.97 -19.34 4.27
N ASN A 410 15.52 -18.61 5.23
CA ASN A 410 16.96 -18.31 5.35
C ASN A 410 17.53 -17.62 4.09
N PHE A 411 16.78 -16.68 3.53
CA PHE A 411 17.08 -16.07 2.24
C PHE A 411 18.34 -15.21 2.26
N THR A 412 18.69 -14.61 3.40
CA THR A 412 19.96 -13.88 3.56
C THR A 412 21.16 -14.80 3.39
N SER A 413 21.11 -16.02 3.93
CA SER A 413 22.16 -17.02 3.67
C SER A 413 22.18 -17.41 2.19
N LEU A 414 21.02 -17.60 1.57
CA LEU A 414 20.93 -17.95 0.14
C LEU A 414 21.55 -16.85 -0.74
N LEU A 415 21.31 -15.57 -0.44
CA LEU A 415 21.98 -14.45 -1.09
C LEU A 415 23.51 -14.49 -0.94
N ALA A 416 24.03 -14.93 0.21
CA ALA A 416 25.47 -15.01 0.43
C ALA A 416 26.14 -16.23 -0.24
N THR A 417 25.43 -17.35 -0.37
CA THR A 417 26.03 -18.63 -0.79
C THR A 417 25.69 -19.05 -2.21
N THR A 418 24.62 -18.54 -2.80
CA THR A 418 24.15 -19.00 -4.12
C THR A 418 24.93 -18.30 -5.23
N PRO A 419 25.63 -19.02 -6.11
CA PRO A 419 26.34 -18.40 -7.22
C PRO A 419 25.38 -17.70 -8.19
N ASN A 420 25.87 -16.67 -8.88
CA ASN A 420 25.13 -16.01 -9.96
C ASN A 420 24.67 -17.03 -11.00
N GLY A 421 23.47 -16.84 -11.55
CA GLY A 421 22.86 -17.70 -12.57
C GLY A 421 22.30 -19.02 -12.04
N THR A 422 22.38 -19.27 -10.72
CA THR A 422 21.84 -20.49 -10.10
C THR A 422 20.43 -20.24 -9.56
N PRO A 423 19.39 -20.90 -10.09
CA PRO A 423 18.03 -20.77 -9.58
C PRO A 423 17.77 -21.65 -8.36
N LEU A 424 16.92 -21.14 -7.47
CA LEU A 424 16.08 -21.92 -6.56
C LEU A 424 14.77 -22.20 -7.32
N THR A 425 14.32 -23.45 -7.36
CA THR A 425 13.09 -23.83 -8.07
C THR A 425 12.04 -24.27 -7.07
N SER A 426 10.82 -23.73 -7.20
CA SER A 426 9.69 -24.13 -6.37
C SER A 426 9.17 -25.52 -6.75
N GLU A 427 8.32 -26.09 -5.90
CA GLU A 427 7.40 -27.14 -6.35
C GLU A 427 6.42 -26.58 -7.38
N CYS A 428 5.77 -27.47 -8.14
CA CYS A 428 4.76 -27.06 -9.11
C CYS A 428 3.39 -26.89 -8.44
N PHE A 429 2.72 -25.79 -8.77
CA PHE A 429 1.40 -25.42 -8.31
C PHE A 429 0.39 -25.57 -9.44
N TYR A 430 -0.90 -25.65 -9.10
CA TYR A 430 -1.99 -25.67 -10.07
C TYR A 430 -2.79 -24.39 -10.01
N ASN A 431 -3.08 -23.82 -11.19
CA ASN A 431 -4.08 -22.76 -11.29
C ASN A 431 -5.51 -23.35 -11.26
N PRO A 432 -6.55 -22.51 -11.10
CA PRO A 432 -7.94 -22.98 -11.09
C PRO A 432 -8.41 -23.68 -12.39
N GLU A 433 -7.79 -23.39 -13.54
CA GLU A 433 -8.09 -24.09 -14.81
C GLU A 433 -7.51 -25.50 -14.86
N GLY A 434 -6.45 -25.79 -14.10
CA GLY A 434 -5.77 -27.09 -14.06
C GLY A 434 -4.37 -27.12 -14.67
N TYR A 435 -3.83 -26.00 -15.16
CA TYR A 435 -2.44 -25.90 -15.62
C TYR A 435 -1.47 -25.95 -14.43
N SER A 436 -0.39 -26.72 -14.60
CA SER A 436 0.70 -26.82 -13.62
C SER A 436 1.83 -25.83 -13.94
N PHE A 437 2.36 -25.14 -12.94
CA PHE A 437 3.44 -24.16 -13.10
C PHE A 437 4.33 -24.05 -11.87
N GLY A 438 5.59 -23.67 -12.08
CA GLY A 438 6.56 -23.41 -11.02
C GLY A 438 7.24 -22.06 -11.18
N ILE A 439 7.91 -21.62 -10.12
CA ILE A 439 8.66 -20.36 -10.06
C ILE A 439 10.14 -20.68 -9.83
N SER A 440 11.01 -20.03 -10.60
CA SER A 440 12.46 -20.06 -10.37
C SER A 440 12.92 -18.69 -9.87
N VAL A 441 13.62 -18.67 -8.74
CA VAL A 441 14.19 -17.46 -8.11
C VAL A 441 15.69 -17.52 -8.21
N TYR A 442 16.30 -16.48 -8.77
CA TYR A 442 17.74 -16.34 -8.90
C TYR A 442 18.20 -15.28 -7.89
N PRO A 443 18.71 -15.66 -6.72
CA PRO A 443 19.00 -14.70 -5.65
C PRO A 443 19.99 -13.60 -6.07
N ASN A 444 21.00 -13.95 -6.88
CA ASN A 444 22.08 -13.07 -7.31
C ASN A 444 22.11 -12.86 -8.83
N GLY A 445 20.94 -12.67 -9.44
CA GLY A 445 20.80 -12.45 -10.87
C GLY A 445 20.75 -13.73 -11.72
N ARG A 446 20.16 -13.62 -12.91
CA ARG A 446 20.16 -14.69 -13.94
C ARG A 446 21.48 -14.75 -14.71
N ASP A 447 22.20 -13.65 -14.72
CA ASP A 447 23.42 -13.41 -15.48
C ASP A 447 24.26 -12.33 -14.78
N ASP A 448 25.51 -12.13 -15.24
CA ASP A 448 26.45 -11.18 -14.65
C ASP A 448 26.05 -9.70 -14.81
N ALA A 449 25.10 -9.38 -15.69
CA ALA A 449 24.71 -7.99 -15.90
C ALA A 449 23.85 -7.42 -14.76
N TYR A 450 23.15 -8.28 -14.00
CA TYR A 450 22.22 -7.86 -12.94
C TYR A 450 22.39 -8.67 -11.65
N SER A 451 23.65 -8.86 -11.22
CA SER A 451 23.99 -9.65 -10.03
C SER A 451 23.50 -9.06 -8.70
N ASP A 452 23.17 -7.77 -8.68
CA ASP A 452 22.60 -7.01 -7.56
C ASP A 452 21.06 -7.04 -7.51
N TYR A 453 20.44 -7.88 -8.34
CA TYR A 453 19.00 -8.11 -8.37
C TYR A 453 18.66 -9.56 -8.07
N VAL A 454 17.49 -9.75 -7.46
CA VAL A 454 16.81 -11.04 -7.52
C VAL A 454 16.08 -11.11 -8.86
N GLY A 455 16.39 -12.16 -9.63
CA GLY A 455 15.64 -12.51 -10.85
C GLY A 455 14.53 -13.51 -10.53
N MET A 456 13.41 -13.43 -11.25
CA MET A 456 12.32 -14.39 -11.08
C MET A 456 11.74 -14.79 -12.43
N THR A 457 11.52 -16.08 -12.63
CA THR A 457 10.87 -16.64 -13.82
C THR A 457 9.75 -17.60 -13.42
N MET A 458 8.80 -17.76 -14.32
CA MET A 458 7.81 -18.82 -14.28
C MET A 458 8.10 -19.81 -15.39
N HIS A 459 7.88 -21.08 -15.10
CA HIS A 459 7.90 -22.17 -16.08
C HIS A 459 6.63 -23.00 -15.93
N LEU A 460 6.17 -23.55 -17.05
CA LEU A 460 5.09 -24.52 -17.04
C LEU A 460 5.66 -25.88 -16.65
N CYS A 461 4.98 -26.54 -15.73
CA CYS A 461 5.26 -27.90 -15.32
C CYS A 461 4.33 -28.85 -16.05
N SER A 462 4.76 -30.10 -16.22
CA SER A 462 3.84 -31.14 -16.65
C SER A 462 2.98 -31.59 -15.48
N GLY A 463 1.69 -31.76 -15.72
CA GLY A 463 0.72 -32.16 -14.71
C GLY A 463 -0.19 -33.30 -15.16
N GLU A 464 -0.91 -33.89 -14.21
CA GLU A 464 -1.90 -34.94 -14.49
C GLU A 464 -3.05 -34.49 -15.40
N ASN A 465 -3.30 -33.17 -15.49
CA ASN A 465 -4.39 -32.60 -16.28
C ASN A 465 -3.99 -32.33 -17.74
N ASP A 466 -2.71 -32.42 -18.11
CA ASP A 466 -2.19 -31.92 -19.39
C ASP A 466 -2.93 -32.48 -20.62
N ALA A 467 -3.41 -33.72 -20.53
CA ALA A 467 -4.15 -34.40 -21.62
C ALA A 467 -5.51 -33.78 -21.96
N VAL A 468 -6.11 -33.02 -21.03
CA VAL A 468 -7.38 -32.31 -21.25
C VAL A 468 -7.21 -30.80 -21.36
N MET A 469 -6.02 -30.28 -21.05
CA MET A 469 -5.71 -28.86 -21.16
C MET A 469 -5.53 -28.42 -22.61
N GLU A 470 -5.84 -27.16 -22.91
CA GLU A 470 -5.60 -26.57 -24.22
C GLU A 470 -4.13 -26.15 -24.35
N TRP A 471 -3.47 -26.53 -25.44
CA TRP A 471 -2.08 -26.17 -25.70
C TRP A 471 -1.92 -25.51 -27.08
N PRO A 472 -1.14 -24.43 -27.21
CA PRO A 472 -0.43 -23.71 -26.14
C PRO A 472 -1.38 -22.99 -25.16
N ALA A 473 -0.94 -22.81 -23.90
CA ALA A 473 -1.70 -22.09 -22.88
C ALA A 473 -1.73 -20.57 -23.16
N MET A 474 -2.54 -20.14 -24.13
CA MET A 474 -2.61 -18.76 -24.64
C MET A 474 -3.38 -17.82 -23.72
N ASN A 475 -3.07 -16.51 -23.71
CA ASN A 475 -3.90 -15.48 -23.08
C ASN A 475 -4.06 -15.60 -21.55
N ARG A 476 -3.18 -16.36 -20.88
CA ARG A 476 -3.17 -16.45 -19.43
C ARG A 476 -2.13 -15.46 -18.89
N GLN A 477 -2.53 -14.60 -17.97
CA GLN A 477 -1.63 -13.69 -17.31
C GLN A 477 -0.98 -14.38 -16.11
N VAL A 478 0.35 -14.45 -16.15
CA VAL A 478 1.18 -14.76 -14.99
C VAL A 478 1.39 -13.48 -14.21
N THR A 479 1.10 -13.50 -12.91
CA THR A 479 1.41 -12.41 -11.98
C THR A 479 2.28 -12.98 -10.87
N ILE A 480 3.49 -12.44 -10.70
CA ILE A 480 4.40 -12.82 -9.59
C ILE A 480 4.50 -11.63 -8.67
N VAL A 481 4.42 -11.88 -7.36
CA VAL A 481 4.53 -10.88 -6.31
C VAL A 481 5.59 -11.31 -5.30
N ALA A 482 6.61 -10.48 -5.09
CA ALA A 482 7.43 -10.55 -3.88
C ALA A 482 6.72 -9.73 -2.80
N LEU A 483 6.26 -10.39 -1.74
CA LEU A 483 5.39 -9.80 -0.71
C LEU A 483 6.21 -8.90 0.24
N ASP A 484 5.79 -7.65 0.39
CA ASP A 484 6.19 -6.83 1.55
C ASP A 484 5.36 -7.26 2.76
N GLN A 485 6.00 -7.84 3.77
CA GLN A 485 5.33 -8.50 4.91
C GLN A 485 4.98 -7.52 6.03
N ASP A 486 4.59 -6.29 5.67
CA ASP A 486 4.09 -5.30 6.62
C ASP A 486 2.79 -5.81 7.29
N PRO A 487 2.65 -5.67 8.62
CA PRO A 487 1.44 -6.07 9.34
C PRO A 487 0.20 -5.28 8.88
N ASP A 488 0.36 -4.03 8.42
CA ASP A 488 -0.72 -3.27 7.81
C ASP A 488 -0.74 -3.47 6.29
N VAL A 489 -1.75 -4.18 5.81
CA VAL A 489 -1.91 -4.49 4.38
C VAL A 489 -1.96 -3.23 3.51
N LYS A 490 -2.43 -2.10 4.04
CA LYS A 490 -2.49 -0.83 3.30
C LYS A 490 -1.13 -0.17 3.15
N LEU A 491 -0.13 -0.59 3.94
CA LEU A 491 1.23 -0.07 3.89
C LEU A 491 2.21 -0.99 3.14
N ARG A 492 1.74 -2.17 2.70
CA ARG A 492 2.56 -3.09 1.90
C ARG A 492 2.88 -2.48 0.55
N MET A 493 4.17 -2.40 0.23
CA MET A 493 4.66 -1.98 -1.08
C MET A 493 5.30 -3.17 -1.81
N SER A 494 4.50 -4.21 -2.04
CA SER A 494 4.95 -5.45 -2.67
C SER A 494 5.44 -5.22 -4.10
N SER A 495 6.47 -5.96 -4.53
CA SER A 495 6.95 -5.89 -5.92
C SER A 495 6.14 -6.83 -6.79
N THR A 496 5.33 -6.29 -7.70
CA THR A 496 4.47 -7.06 -8.60
C THR A 496 4.94 -6.92 -10.04
N ARG A 497 5.04 -8.04 -10.76
CA ARG A 497 5.21 -8.03 -12.23
C ARG A 497 4.32 -9.07 -12.89
N SER A 498 3.84 -8.71 -14.07
CA SER A 498 2.90 -9.54 -14.82
C SER A 498 3.30 -9.63 -16.29
N PHE A 499 3.10 -10.79 -16.90
CA PHE A 499 3.18 -10.98 -18.34
C PHE A 499 2.04 -11.89 -18.79
N THR A 500 1.67 -11.85 -20.07
CA THR A 500 0.64 -12.75 -20.63
C THR A 500 1.29 -13.74 -21.58
N THR A 501 0.90 -15.01 -21.47
CA THR A 501 1.38 -16.07 -22.35
C THR A 501 0.90 -15.86 -23.79
N ALA A 502 1.81 -16.04 -24.73
CA ALA A 502 1.59 -15.97 -26.16
C ALA A 502 1.87 -17.32 -26.84
N THR A 503 1.95 -17.35 -28.18
CA THR A 503 2.07 -18.57 -29.00
C THR A 503 3.29 -19.45 -28.71
N SER A 504 4.29 -18.94 -27.99
CA SER A 504 5.42 -19.70 -27.46
C SER A 504 5.10 -20.39 -26.13
N GLY A 505 3.96 -21.11 -26.08
CA GLY A 505 3.58 -21.93 -24.93
C GLY A 505 4.36 -23.25 -24.86
N ALA A 506 4.26 -23.96 -23.73
CA ALA A 506 5.01 -25.18 -23.47
C ALA A 506 4.98 -26.18 -24.64
N THR A 507 6.16 -26.62 -25.04
CA THR A 507 6.34 -27.66 -26.04
C THR A 507 6.40 -29.01 -25.37
N TRP A 508 5.80 -30.02 -26.00
CA TRP A 508 5.99 -31.40 -25.60
C TRP A 508 7.47 -31.79 -25.77
N ASP A 509 8.11 -32.23 -24.68
CA ASP A 509 9.48 -32.71 -24.66
C ASP A 509 9.48 -34.25 -24.54
N ASP A 510 9.77 -34.91 -25.67
CA ASP A 510 9.81 -36.37 -25.78
C ASP A 510 10.84 -37.02 -24.84
N SER A 511 11.88 -36.28 -24.41
CA SER A 511 12.92 -36.83 -23.53
C SER A 511 12.43 -37.07 -22.11
N CYS A 512 11.48 -36.26 -21.63
CA CYS A 512 10.85 -36.39 -20.33
C CYS A 512 9.39 -36.88 -20.40
N GLN A 513 8.82 -37.02 -21.61
CA GLN A 513 7.39 -37.30 -21.83
C GLN A 513 6.52 -36.27 -21.11
N CYS A 514 6.87 -35.00 -21.26
CA CYS A 514 6.38 -33.93 -20.39
C CYS A 514 6.27 -32.60 -21.17
N HIS A 515 5.23 -31.80 -20.93
CA HIS A 515 5.16 -30.43 -21.46
C HIS A 515 6.11 -29.51 -20.69
N ARG A 516 7.06 -28.88 -21.42
CA ARG A 516 8.00 -27.89 -20.87
C ARG A 516 7.86 -26.55 -21.57
N GLY A 517 7.67 -25.50 -20.79
CA GLY A 517 7.78 -24.11 -21.24
C GLY A 517 9.21 -23.60 -21.17
N THR A 518 9.54 -22.59 -21.98
CA THR A 518 10.74 -21.78 -21.73
C THR A 518 10.51 -20.90 -20.51
N ASP A 519 11.46 -20.90 -19.57
CA ASP A 519 11.47 -20.00 -18.41
C ASP A 519 11.32 -18.54 -18.85
N PHE A 520 10.20 -17.92 -18.50
CA PHE A 520 9.91 -16.54 -18.82
C PHE A 520 9.81 -15.70 -17.54
N GLY A 521 10.41 -14.51 -17.55
CA GLY A 521 10.37 -13.60 -16.43
C GLY A 521 11.44 -12.52 -16.54
N TRP A 522 11.93 -12.05 -15.40
CA TRP A 522 12.74 -10.82 -15.31
C TRP A 522 14.06 -11.05 -14.59
N SER A 523 15.16 -10.53 -15.15
CA SER A 523 16.46 -10.48 -14.46
C SER A 523 16.50 -9.39 -13.37
N THR A 524 15.66 -8.35 -13.50
CA THR A 524 15.63 -7.18 -12.60
C THR A 524 14.32 -7.11 -11.81
N PHE A 525 13.88 -8.22 -11.20
CA PHE A 525 12.59 -8.27 -10.51
C PHE A 525 12.55 -7.32 -9.30
N ILE A 526 13.50 -7.47 -8.38
CA ILE A 526 13.70 -6.58 -7.22
C ILE A 526 15.20 -6.46 -6.91
N SER A 527 15.69 -5.24 -6.66
CA SER A 527 17.10 -5.03 -6.29
C SER A 527 17.37 -5.52 -4.87
N HIS A 528 18.60 -5.96 -4.59
CA HIS A 528 19.01 -6.33 -3.22
C HIS A 528 18.84 -5.18 -2.23
N GLN A 529 18.96 -3.94 -2.70
CA GLN A 529 18.72 -2.76 -1.88
C GLN A 529 17.24 -2.64 -1.46
N HIS A 530 16.31 -2.73 -2.41
CA HIS A 530 14.87 -2.69 -2.10
C HIS A 530 14.45 -3.89 -1.23
N LEU A 531 14.99 -5.06 -1.52
CA LEU A 531 14.77 -6.28 -0.76
C LEU A 531 15.10 -6.13 0.74
N ARG A 532 16.14 -5.36 1.08
CA ARG A 532 16.58 -5.13 2.48
C ARG A 532 15.92 -3.94 3.15
N ARG A 533 15.21 -3.09 2.40
CA ARG A 533 14.73 -1.80 2.89
C ARG A 533 13.38 -1.89 3.61
N ARG A 534 12.48 -2.73 3.10
CA ARG A 534 11.14 -2.95 3.67
C ARG A 534 11.05 -4.35 4.27
N SER A 535 9.83 -4.82 4.55
CA SER A 535 9.59 -6.13 5.18
C SER A 535 9.54 -7.26 4.14
N PHE A 536 10.27 -7.17 3.03
CA PHE A 536 10.38 -8.30 2.08
C PHE A 536 11.09 -9.50 2.70
N LEU A 537 12.14 -9.24 3.48
CA LEU A 537 12.85 -10.23 4.29
C LEU A 537 12.47 -10.06 5.76
N LYS A 538 11.49 -10.84 6.22
CA LYS A 538 11.00 -10.85 7.60
C LYS A 538 11.23 -12.25 8.19
N ASN A 539 11.85 -12.33 9.37
CA ASN A 539 12.38 -13.59 9.93
C ASN A 539 13.34 -14.35 8.99
N ASP A 540 14.02 -13.62 8.11
CA ASP A 540 14.84 -14.15 7.02
C ASP A 540 14.10 -14.97 5.96
N ASP A 541 12.78 -14.80 5.90
CA ASP A 541 11.93 -15.42 4.90
C ASP A 541 11.57 -14.44 3.79
N LEU A 542 11.65 -14.90 2.55
CA LEU A 542 11.06 -14.23 1.39
C LEU A 542 9.78 -14.97 1.00
N ILE A 543 8.65 -14.26 0.91
CA ILE A 543 7.39 -14.84 0.45
C ILE A 543 7.11 -14.37 -0.96
N ILE A 544 6.88 -15.34 -1.85
CA ILE A 544 6.51 -15.12 -3.23
C ILE A 544 5.11 -15.69 -3.44
N THR A 545 4.21 -14.90 -4.00
CA THR A 545 2.92 -15.38 -4.48
C THR A 545 2.86 -15.32 -5.98
N ALA A 546 2.13 -16.24 -6.59
CA ALA A 546 1.94 -16.23 -8.03
C ALA A 546 0.54 -16.69 -8.44
N ASP A 547 0.08 -16.11 -9.54
CA ASP A 547 -1.20 -16.42 -10.19
C ASP A 547 -1.00 -16.65 -11.68
N PHE A 548 -1.85 -17.50 -12.25
CA PHE A 548 -1.86 -17.81 -13.67
C PHE A 548 -3.30 -17.88 -14.16
N ASN A 549 -3.84 -16.77 -14.66
CA ASN A 549 -5.28 -16.59 -14.86
C ASN A 549 -5.64 -16.26 -16.30
N ASP A 550 -6.74 -16.83 -16.82
CA ASP A 550 -7.26 -16.53 -18.15
C ASP A 550 -7.75 -15.08 -18.28
N LEU A 551 -7.25 -14.39 -19.31
CA LEU A 551 -7.69 -13.04 -19.70
C LEU A 551 -8.45 -13.04 -21.03
N THR A 552 -8.87 -14.18 -21.58
CA THR A 552 -9.52 -14.24 -22.90
C THR A 552 -10.77 -13.33 -22.98
N HIS A 553 -11.50 -13.18 -21.87
CA HIS A 553 -12.64 -12.27 -21.75
C HIS A 553 -12.28 -10.77 -21.91
N LEU A 554 -11.01 -10.39 -21.80
CA LEU A 554 -10.53 -9.01 -21.98
C LEU A 554 -10.04 -8.71 -23.40
N ILE A 555 -10.04 -9.67 -24.32
CA ILE A 555 -9.55 -9.43 -25.70
C ILE A 555 -10.39 -8.34 -26.39
N LYS A 556 -11.72 -8.40 -26.22
CA LYS A 556 -12.68 -7.45 -26.79
C LYS A 556 -13.49 -6.79 -25.68
N THR A 557 -13.13 -5.56 -25.37
CA THR A 557 -13.73 -4.79 -24.25
C THR A 557 -14.14 -3.39 -24.64
N GLU A 558 -13.72 -2.91 -25.81
CA GLU A 558 -14.06 -1.58 -26.26
C GLU A 558 -15.55 -1.45 -26.54
N VAL A 559 -16.14 -0.36 -26.01
CA VAL A 559 -17.56 -0.03 -26.18
C VAL A 559 -17.68 1.28 -26.95
N PRO A 560 -18.68 1.43 -27.86
CA PRO A 560 -18.90 2.68 -28.56
C PRO A 560 -19.23 3.82 -27.58
N VAL A 561 -18.54 4.94 -27.73
CA VAL A 561 -18.86 6.15 -26.97
C VAL A 561 -20.11 6.80 -27.55
N ILE A 562 -21.17 6.90 -26.75
CA ILE A 562 -22.40 7.62 -27.11
C ILE A 562 -22.06 9.11 -27.25
N PRO A 563 -22.24 9.73 -28.44
CA PRO A 563 -22.05 11.16 -28.59
C PRO A 563 -23.05 11.88 -27.69
N THR A 564 -22.58 12.74 -26.79
CA THR A 564 -23.45 13.72 -26.13
C THR A 564 -24.04 14.59 -27.23
N ASN A 565 -25.35 14.49 -27.49
CA ASN A 565 -26.07 15.27 -28.52
C ASN A 565 -25.71 16.76 -28.45
N GLY A 566 -24.74 17.18 -29.25
CA GLY A 566 -24.60 18.55 -29.71
C GLY A 566 -25.58 18.71 -30.86
N ASN A 567 -26.44 19.72 -30.79
CA ASN A 567 -27.33 20.09 -31.87
C ASN A 567 -26.61 20.04 -33.22
N ASN A 568 -27.21 19.31 -34.15
CA ASN A 568 -26.84 19.28 -35.56
C ASN A 568 -26.77 20.71 -36.09
N ASP A 569 -25.58 21.17 -36.47
CA ASP A 569 -25.48 22.01 -37.66
C ASP A 569 -24.28 21.55 -38.48
N ILE A 570 -24.58 21.14 -39.71
CA ILE A 570 -23.67 20.60 -40.70
C ILE A 570 -23.09 21.78 -41.46
N THR A 571 -21.76 21.90 -41.58
CA THR A 571 -21.11 22.22 -42.87
C THR A 571 -19.57 22.12 -42.81
N ASP A 572 -19.09 21.31 -43.75
CA ASP A 572 -17.84 21.34 -44.52
C ASP A 572 -16.45 21.18 -43.89
N GLY A 573 -15.70 20.28 -44.54
CA GLY A 573 -14.38 19.82 -44.15
C GLY A 573 -13.23 20.81 -44.40
N LYS A 574 -12.22 20.71 -43.54
CA LYS A 574 -10.81 21.08 -43.76
C LYS A 574 -9.93 20.38 -42.71
N PRO A 575 -8.64 20.12 -43.00
CA PRO A 575 -7.82 19.18 -42.25
C PRO A 575 -7.50 19.69 -40.83
N MET A 576 -7.49 18.77 -39.85
CA MET A 576 -7.08 19.03 -38.47
C MET A 576 -5.62 19.49 -38.42
N ASN A 577 -5.42 20.81 -38.41
CA ASN A 577 -4.26 21.43 -37.80
C ASN A 577 -4.38 21.33 -36.27
N MET A 578 -3.25 21.07 -35.61
CA MET A 578 -3.03 21.06 -34.16
C MET A 578 -4.10 21.83 -33.36
N VAL A 579 -4.95 21.08 -32.66
CA VAL A 579 -5.86 21.64 -31.66
C VAL A 579 -5.01 22.22 -30.54
N LYS A 580 -5.02 23.55 -30.42
CA LYS A 580 -4.47 24.30 -29.29
C LYS A 580 -5.02 23.73 -27.98
N LEU A 581 -4.12 23.30 -27.10
CA LEU A 581 -4.35 23.16 -25.66
C LEU A 581 -5.15 24.38 -25.18
N ARG A 582 -6.32 24.17 -24.56
CA ARG A 582 -6.93 25.23 -23.75
C ARG A 582 -6.04 25.45 -22.55
N GLN A 583 -5.42 26.62 -22.54
CA GLN A 583 -4.54 27.12 -21.50
C GLN A 583 -5.38 27.79 -20.41
N ASP A 584 -5.68 27.06 -19.34
CA ASP A 584 -5.42 27.63 -18.03
C ASP A 584 -3.98 27.22 -17.70
N VAL A 585 -3.01 28.05 -18.15
CA VAL A 585 -1.60 27.78 -17.89
C VAL A 585 -1.38 27.88 -16.38
N PRO A 586 -0.82 26.85 -15.73
CA PRO A 586 -0.34 26.97 -14.36
C PRO A 586 0.63 28.15 -14.27
N LYS A 587 0.43 29.08 -13.34
CA LYS A 587 1.39 30.16 -13.14
C LYS A 587 2.71 29.55 -12.67
N HIS A 588 3.74 29.59 -13.51
CA HIS A 588 5.06 29.11 -13.16
C HIS A 588 5.80 30.14 -12.29
N ARG A 589 6.52 29.67 -11.28
CA ARG A 589 7.35 30.52 -10.43
C ARG A 589 8.63 30.93 -11.16
N GLU A 590 8.76 32.19 -11.55
CA GLU A 590 10.05 32.76 -11.95
C GLU A 590 11.00 32.87 -10.74
N ALA A 591 12.30 32.70 -10.98
CA ALA A 591 13.33 32.77 -9.94
C ALA A 591 13.33 34.16 -9.27
N ARG A 592 12.94 34.24 -7.99
CA ARG A 592 12.99 35.50 -7.23
C ARG A 592 14.43 35.85 -6.85
N SER A 593 14.76 37.14 -6.92
CA SER A 593 16.01 37.72 -6.39
C SER A 593 16.19 37.36 -4.91
N ALA A 594 17.44 37.12 -4.51
CA ALA A 594 17.82 36.70 -3.15
C ALA A 594 17.21 37.60 -2.05
N ASN A 595 16.51 36.98 -1.10
CA ASN A 595 15.93 37.65 0.07
C ASN A 595 17.07 38.05 1.04
N PRO A 596 17.26 39.35 1.35
CA PRO A 596 18.31 39.81 2.27
C PRO A 596 18.18 39.26 3.71
N CYS A 597 17.01 38.74 4.07
CA CYS A 597 16.73 38.10 5.35
C CYS A 597 16.89 36.57 5.34
N HIS A 598 17.40 35.96 4.26
CA HIS A 598 17.62 34.52 4.19
C HIS A 598 19.06 34.16 3.78
N PRO A 599 19.84 33.49 4.65
CA PRO A 599 19.53 33.13 6.05
C PRO A 599 19.40 34.35 6.97
N ASN A 600 18.60 34.22 8.05
CA ASN A 600 18.35 35.32 8.99
C ASN A 600 19.68 35.79 9.62
N PRO A 601 20.13 37.03 9.35
CA PRO A 601 21.41 37.53 9.86
C PRO A 601 21.32 37.98 11.34
N CYS A 602 20.14 37.93 11.97
CA CYS A 602 19.91 38.45 13.31
C CYS A 602 20.28 37.43 14.40
N PHE A 603 21.25 37.78 15.25
CA PHE A 603 21.64 36.99 16.41
C PHE A 603 20.59 37.06 17.54
N ASN A 604 20.63 36.11 18.48
CA ASN A 604 19.80 36.06 19.70
C ASN A 604 18.27 36.00 19.47
N GLY A 605 17.82 35.29 18.44
CA GLY A 605 16.39 35.12 18.15
C GLY A 605 15.70 36.40 17.65
N GLY A 606 16.48 37.38 17.17
CA GLY A 606 15.95 38.58 16.53
C GLY A 606 15.24 38.28 15.22
N VAL A 607 14.19 39.05 14.92
CA VAL A 607 13.42 38.94 13.68
C VAL A 607 14.01 39.89 12.64
N CYS A 608 14.40 39.35 11.48
CA CYS A 608 14.83 40.16 10.33
C CYS A 608 13.60 40.74 9.62
N VAL A 609 13.63 42.05 9.37
CA VAL A 609 12.58 42.78 8.66
C VAL A 609 13.22 43.54 7.51
N GLU A 610 12.69 43.36 6.31
CA GLU A 610 13.17 44.06 5.12
C GLU A 610 12.66 45.50 5.10
N GLY A 611 13.57 46.46 5.00
CA GLY A 611 13.26 47.88 4.87
C GLY A 611 14.11 48.52 3.78
N LYS A 612 13.48 49.04 2.72
CA LYS A 612 14.16 49.70 1.58
C LYS A 612 15.31 48.84 0.97
N GLY A 613 15.09 47.54 0.79
CA GLY A 613 16.06 46.62 0.20
C GLY A 613 17.28 46.28 1.08
N LYS A 614 17.18 46.53 2.40
CA LYS A 614 18.19 46.13 3.39
C LYS A 614 17.55 45.35 4.53
N ALA A 615 18.29 44.38 5.06
CA ALA A 615 17.92 43.62 6.25
C ALA A 615 18.07 44.49 7.52
N THR A 616 17.04 44.49 8.38
CA THR A 616 17.05 45.20 9.67
C THR A 616 16.58 44.27 10.78
N CYS A 617 17.34 44.16 11.87
CA CYS A 617 16.99 43.29 13.00
C CYS A 617 16.11 43.99 14.01
N ARG A 618 15.03 43.33 14.46
CA ARG A 618 14.15 43.80 15.54
C ARG A 618 14.06 42.78 16.67
N CYS A 619 14.04 43.26 17.91
CA CYS A 619 13.77 42.45 19.09
C CYS A 619 12.26 42.33 19.31
N VAL A 620 11.78 41.13 19.63
CA VAL A 620 10.38 40.90 19.99
C VAL A 620 10.21 41.28 21.46
N PHE A 621 9.53 42.40 21.73
CA PHE A 621 9.01 42.69 23.08
C PHE A 621 7.66 41.96 23.23
N VAL A 622 7.67 40.84 23.96
CA VAL A 622 6.42 40.18 24.36
C VAL A 622 5.82 40.97 25.52
N LYS A 623 4.79 41.77 25.26
CA LYS A 623 3.88 42.24 26.33
C LYS A 623 3.06 41.02 26.77
N CYS A 624 3.37 40.48 27.95
CA CYS A 624 2.52 39.49 28.61
C CYS A 624 1.20 40.16 29.03
N THR A 625 0.11 39.80 28.38
CA THR A 625 -1.25 40.17 28.80
C THR A 625 -1.71 39.21 29.90
N VAL A 626 -1.15 39.35 31.10
CA VAL A 626 -1.70 38.78 32.35
C VAL A 626 -1.55 39.82 33.46
N CYS A 627 -2.24 40.95 33.29
CA CYS A 627 -2.49 41.94 34.34
C CYS A 627 -3.72 42.76 33.94
N SER A 628 -4.90 42.16 34.06
CA SER A 628 -6.18 42.88 33.99
C SER A 628 -7.30 42.27 34.85
N LEU A 629 -6.99 41.23 35.63
CA LEU A 629 -7.88 40.64 36.63
C LEU A 629 -7.40 40.85 38.08
N LEU A 630 -6.12 41.19 38.26
CA LEU A 630 -5.56 41.59 39.57
C LEU A 630 -5.85 43.06 39.90
N ASP A 631 -5.90 43.95 38.91
CA ASP A 631 -6.23 45.38 39.13
C ASP A 631 -7.71 45.62 39.46
N TYR A 632 -8.61 44.72 39.07
CA TYR A 632 -10.03 44.80 39.47
C TYR A 632 -10.28 44.28 40.89
N TYR A 633 -9.45 43.35 41.37
CA TYR A 633 -9.56 42.78 42.72
C TYR A 633 -8.93 43.69 43.78
N PHE A 634 -7.79 44.33 43.47
CA PHE A 634 -7.12 45.30 44.36
C PHE A 634 -7.76 46.70 44.38
N SER A 635 -8.68 47.00 43.45
CA SER A 635 -9.46 48.25 43.42
C SER A 635 -10.74 48.20 44.28
N LYS A 636 -11.23 47.00 44.65
CA LYS A 636 -12.50 46.80 45.37
C LYS A 636 -12.38 46.43 46.85
N HIS A 637 -11.20 46.03 47.32
CA HIS A 637 -10.96 45.74 48.74
C HIS A 637 -9.81 46.59 49.26
N GLY A 638 -10.19 47.75 49.82
CA GLY A 638 -9.27 48.68 50.45
C GLY A 638 -8.59 48.11 51.69
N HIS A 639 -7.38 48.59 51.91
CA HIS A 639 -6.52 48.39 53.07
C HIS A 639 -7.26 48.26 54.41
N ASN A 640 -6.99 47.18 55.13
CA ASN A 640 -6.65 47.22 56.55
C ASN A 640 -5.90 45.94 56.94
N VAL A 641 -4.59 46.14 57.14
CA VAL A 641 -3.56 45.35 57.85
C VAL A 641 -3.41 43.88 57.47
#